data_AF-A0A1R2BUL9-F1
#
_entry.id   AF-A0A1R2BUL9-F1
#
_cell.length_a   1.000
_cell.length_b   1.000
_cell.length_c   1.000
_cell.angle_alpha   90.00
_cell.angle_beta   90.00
_cell.angle_gamma   90.00
#
_symmetry.space_group_name_H-M   'P 1'
#
loop_
_entity.id
_entity.type
_entity.pdbx_description
1 polymer ?
#
loop_
_entity_poly.entity_id
_entity_poly.type
_entity_poly.pdbx_seq_one_letter_code
_entity_poly.pdbx_strand_id
1 'polypeptide(L)'
;MKFHSEWLLDDPIEVMTDLEKSLHSKDEIENLSTSEFFTDIDKALYLIDKGQLSQKLWVVRAISSYMHQSGSEQVLAELIDRLPYWNEPAQEEAGKAFITVLSSNFFPIKYYENLLLLILQILETETWSLQETWGEAFAELAKRYCKRSQTEAFILSAFHQTDNIRSIGGYVLSACVEAQIRENCEDLLRKIYSMTQDPSSLVRKNMCKALKNLMKILPKKQIESQVVPETLKLVEDDSAEVLESALPLFCELMDYCSYSCKENIIEILKYSFFTAQNNKLSQVKLKYFGKIMVSLRLCMDEEFREICIKWYIGFDNVKENDIRPLMAYNFPALLYIIGSMNDQLLRIFTILAEESKWEVRKCIAKQIGDICKLSGNKEGELFQIVNSLLECENINEILLDQFFIIAKSLKTHEKLLEILVKELCVNNSNWRKMVVVIKELLNFCLTFDCSNIHEKVALQVLEYIKIASKPVQIYSAKLLAEILYKNLSRREEFFGRVLQLANHRIGFIEFCTAMSTVCSHRLFCRHFMPSLIVLCKDPIKNVAYAFATHYVDFRLAITFDDSELKSEFRSILNYYLETDDKFLVQTSLASDEKLDKLYNDYYNSTAEIKENSKIKYETEMIAKESSEPKTQILKQTKPRKSTIAPRNSSHNPTKRHSLGEIDKTELNKVIQKVSNKRKVLK
;
A
#
# COMPACT_ATOMS: atom_id res chain seq x y z
N MET A 1 -16.35 -30.56 26.73
CA MET A 1 -15.46 -29.66 25.97
C MET A 1 -14.58 -28.92 26.96
N LYS A 2 -13.24 -29.04 26.86
CA LYS A 2 -12.29 -28.36 27.78
C LYS A 2 -12.13 -26.89 27.37
N PHE A 3 -12.07 -26.00 28.35
CA PHE A 3 -11.75 -24.59 28.16
C PHE A 3 -10.35 -24.44 27.53
N HIS A 4 -10.27 -23.77 26.38
CA HIS A 4 -9.01 -23.30 25.81
C HIS A 4 -8.82 -21.82 26.15
N SER A 5 -7.70 -21.51 26.80
CA SER A 5 -7.33 -20.21 27.36
C SER A 5 -6.74 -19.21 26.34
N GLU A 6 -7.03 -19.36 25.05
CA GLU A 6 -6.37 -18.59 23.98
C GLU A 6 -7.26 -17.54 23.31
N TRP A 7 -8.39 -17.17 23.92
CA TRP A 7 -9.33 -16.17 23.38
C TRP A 7 -9.32 -14.83 24.14
N LEU A 8 -8.31 -14.60 24.99
CA LEU A 8 -8.07 -13.33 25.66
C LEU A 8 -6.79 -12.71 25.10
N LEU A 9 -6.89 -12.01 23.98
CA LEU A 9 -5.90 -11.00 23.59
C LEU A 9 -6.62 -9.84 22.86
N ASP A 10 -6.96 -8.82 23.64
CA ASP A 10 -6.56 -7.44 23.38
C ASP A 10 -6.06 -6.87 24.73
N ASP A 11 -4.79 -6.45 24.76
CA ASP A 11 -3.96 -5.85 25.82
C ASP A 11 -4.20 -6.18 27.33
N PRO A 12 -3.26 -6.85 28.05
CA PRO A 12 -3.48 -7.31 29.43
C PRO A 12 -3.13 -6.33 30.56
N ILE A 13 -2.88 -5.04 30.33
CA ILE A 13 -2.30 -4.16 31.37
C ILE A 13 -3.24 -3.05 31.90
N GLU A 14 -4.36 -2.75 31.25
CA GLU A 14 -5.32 -1.75 31.79
C GLU A 14 -6.67 -2.31 32.27
N VAL A 15 -6.91 -3.62 32.15
CA VAL A 15 -8.13 -4.29 32.66
C VAL A 15 -7.89 -5.05 33.98
N MET A 16 -6.64 -5.14 34.44
CA MET A 16 -6.29 -5.88 35.67
C MET A 16 -6.52 -5.12 36.99
N THR A 17 -7.01 -3.88 36.98
CA THR A 17 -7.29 -3.16 38.23
C THR A 17 -8.72 -3.27 38.76
N ASP A 18 -9.64 -3.94 38.04
CA ASP A 18 -11.02 -4.16 38.52
C ASP A 18 -11.44 -5.64 38.62
N LEU A 19 -10.55 -6.59 38.29
CA LEU A 19 -10.85 -8.04 38.31
C LEU A 19 -10.56 -8.75 39.65
N GLU A 20 -10.15 -8.02 40.69
CA GLU A 20 -10.00 -8.56 42.06
C GLU A 20 -11.20 -8.26 42.98
N LYS A 21 -12.39 -8.00 42.41
CA LYS A 21 -13.65 -7.92 43.17
C LYS A 21 -14.78 -8.73 42.55
N SER A 22 -14.69 -10.05 42.65
CA SER A 22 -15.82 -10.89 43.13
C SER A 22 -15.35 -12.34 43.26
N LEU A 23 -15.03 -12.76 44.48
CA LEU A 23 -15.12 -14.17 44.82
C LEU A 23 -16.62 -14.50 44.79
N HIS A 24 -17.11 -15.03 43.67
CA HIS A 24 -18.48 -15.54 43.59
C HIS A 24 -18.67 -16.56 44.72
N SER A 25 -19.76 -16.41 45.49
CA SER A 25 -20.07 -17.37 46.56
C SER A 25 -20.28 -18.77 45.97
N LYS A 26 -20.15 -19.85 46.76
CA LYS A 26 -20.43 -21.21 46.27
C LYS A 26 -21.83 -21.33 45.66
N ASP A 27 -22.80 -20.65 46.28
CA ASP A 27 -24.18 -20.59 45.79
C ASP A 27 -24.28 -19.85 44.45
N GLU A 28 -23.47 -18.81 44.25
CA GLU A 28 -23.41 -18.05 43.01
C GLU A 28 -22.72 -18.83 41.88
N ILE A 29 -21.66 -19.59 42.20
CA ILE A 29 -21.02 -20.52 41.26
C ILE A 29 -21.99 -21.65 40.88
N GLU A 30 -22.72 -22.21 41.85
CA GLU A 30 -23.72 -23.26 41.61
C GLU A 30 -24.86 -22.71 40.73
N ASN A 31 -25.34 -21.50 41.01
CA ASN A 31 -26.35 -20.78 40.21
C ASN A 31 -25.88 -20.43 38.79
N LEU A 32 -24.57 -20.27 38.56
CA LEU A 32 -23.99 -19.97 37.24
C LEU A 32 -23.52 -21.23 36.49
N SER A 33 -23.51 -22.40 37.15
CA SER A 33 -23.08 -23.67 36.58
C SER A 33 -24.21 -24.41 35.87
N THR A 34 -23.86 -25.16 34.82
CA THR A 34 -24.76 -26.13 34.18
C THR A 34 -24.24 -27.54 34.45
N SER A 35 -25.12 -28.54 34.42
CA SER A 35 -24.71 -29.92 34.66
C SER A 35 -23.63 -30.36 33.66
N GLU A 36 -22.58 -31.03 34.15
CA GLU A 36 -21.53 -31.60 33.31
C GLU A 36 -22.07 -32.68 32.35
N PHE A 37 -23.22 -33.27 32.70
CA PHE A 37 -23.90 -34.29 31.89
C PHE A 37 -24.76 -33.71 30.76
N PHE A 38 -24.97 -32.40 30.72
CA PHE A 38 -25.73 -31.76 29.65
C PHE A 38 -24.93 -31.73 28.34
N THR A 39 -25.58 -32.09 27.24
CA THR A 39 -25.09 -31.78 25.90
C THR A 39 -25.09 -30.27 25.66
N ASP A 40 -24.43 -29.79 24.60
CA ASP A 40 -24.43 -28.36 24.28
C ASP A 40 -25.87 -27.84 24.03
N ILE A 41 -26.74 -28.68 23.45
CA ILE A 41 -28.16 -28.39 23.24
C ILE A 41 -28.92 -28.32 24.57
N ASP A 42 -28.70 -29.28 25.48
CA ASP A 42 -29.34 -29.27 26.80
C ASP A 42 -28.93 -28.03 27.61
N LYS A 43 -27.64 -27.64 27.53
CA LYS A 43 -27.14 -26.40 28.13
C LYS A 43 -27.81 -25.18 27.51
N ALA A 44 -27.91 -25.12 26.19
CA ALA A 44 -28.54 -24.02 25.50
C ALA A 44 -30.01 -23.85 25.94
N LEU A 45 -30.80 -24.93 25.92
CA LEU A 45 -32.20 -24.93 26.35
C LEU A 45 -32.33 -24.52 27.82
N TYR A 46 -31.50 -25.10 28.71
CA TYR A 46 -31.52 -24.76 30.13
C TYR A 46 -31.19 -23.28 30.38
N LEU A 47 -30.16 -22.75 29.71
CA LEU A 47 -29.73 -21.36 29.89
C LEU A 47 -30.71 -20.35 29.28
N ILE A 48 -31.37 -20.68 28.16
CA ILE A 48 -32.48 -19.88 27.63
C ILE A 48 -33.64 -19.84 28.61
N ASP A 49 -33.92 -20.97 29.29
CA ASP A 49 -35.03 -21.06 30.21
C ASP A 49 -34.77 -20.39 31.57
N LYS A 50 -33.68 -20.77 32.23
CA LYS A 50 -33.37 -20.41 33.62
C LYS A 50 -32.17 -19.48 33.78
N GLY A 51 -31.38 -19.29 32.73
CA GLY A 51 -30.12 -18.55 32.80
C GLY A 51 -30.29 -17.05 32.97
N GLN A 52 -29.24 -16.41 33.46
CA GLN A 52 -29.10 -14.95 33.47
C GLN A 52 -28.87 -14.41 32.05
N LEU A 53 -29.06 -13.10 31.85
CA LEU A 53 -28.94 -12.48 30.53
C LEU A 53 -27.57 -12.73 29.87
N SER A 54 -26.48 -12.70 30.63
CA SER A 54 -25.13 -13.01 30.13
C SER A 54 -25.00 -14.45 29.58
N GLN A 55 -25.62 -15.42 30.26
CA GLN A 55 -25.64 -16.82 29.83
C GLN A 55 -26.56 -17.02 28.62
N LYS A 56 -27.70 -16.32 28.58
CA LYS A 56 -28.59 -16.29 27.42
C LYS A 56 -27.88 -15.72 26.18
N LEU A 57 -27.14 -14.63 26.34
CA LEU A 57 -26.32 -14.04 25.27
C LEU A 57 -25.19 -14.96 24.82
N TRP A 58 -24.61 -15.74 25.73
CA TRP A 58 -23.63 -16.77 25.36
C TRP A 58 -24.26 -17.81 24.42
N VAL A 59 -25.48 -18.28 24.72
CA VAL A 59 -26.21 -19.21 23.85
C VAL A 59 -26.48 -18.59 22.47
N VAL A 60 -26.88 -17.31 22.44
CA VAL A 60 -27.14 -16.56 21.21
C VAL A 60 -25.88 -16.40 20.35
N ARG A 61 -24.77 -15.95 20.94
CA ARG A 61 -23.51 -15.78 20.23
C ARG A 61 -22.96 -17.10 19.69
N ALA A 62 -23.28 -18.21 20.35
CA ALA A 62 -22.86 -19.54 19.95
C ALA A 62 -23.77 -20.21 18.92
N ILE A 63 -24.89 -19.59 18.47
CA ILE A 63 -25.86 -20.26 17.58
C ILE A 63 -25.16 -20.93 16.39
N SER A 64 -24.29 -20.21 15.67
CA SER A 64 -23.58 -20.76 14.50
C SER A 64 -22.75 -22.02 14.80
N SER A 65 -22.28 -22.21 16.03
CA SER A 65 -21.45 -23.35 16.42
C SER A 65 -22.24 -24.64 16.61
N TYR A 66 -23.49 -24.57 17.07
CA TYR A 66 -24.30 -25.76 17.39
C TYR A 66 -25.49 -25.98 16.46
N MET A 67 -25.74 -25.09 15.48
CA MET A 67 -26.86 -25.24 14.54
C MET A 67 -26.86 -26.57 13.76
N HIS A 68 -25.69 -27.18 13.56
CA HIS A 68 -25.49 -28.46 12.89
C HIS A 68 -25.86 -29.67 13.76
N GLN A 69 -26.03 -29.49 15.08
CA GLN A 69 -26.26 -30.57 16.03
C GLN A 69 -27.75 -30.97 16.06
N SER A 70 -28.03 -32.23 16.38
CA SER A 70 -29.40 -32.72 16.56
C SER A 70 -30.05 -32.01 17.77
N GLY A 71 -31.26 -31.47 17.59
CA GLY A 71 -31.98 -30.73 18.63
C GLY A 71 -31.78 -29.21 18.60
N SER A 72 -30.90 -28.67 17.76
CA SER A 72 -30.71 -27.22 17.59
C SER A 72 -31.99 -26.47 17.21
N GLU A 73 -32.90 -27.14 16.51
CA GLU A 73 -34.23 -26.64 16.15
C GLU A 73 -35.10 -26.28 17.37
N GLN A 74 -34.97 -27.02 18.49
CA GLN A 74 -35.69 -26.71 19.72
C GLN A 74 -35.15 -25.42 20.35
N VAL A 75 -33.82 -25.25 20.33
CA VAL A 75 -33.15 -24.03 20.79
C VAL A 75 -33.64 -22.82 19.99
N LEU A 76 -33.74 -22.94 18.67
CA LEU A 76 -34.28 -21.89 17.81
C LEU A 76 -35.73 -21.55 18.12
N ALA A 77 -36.59 -22.55 18.33
CA ALA A 77 -37.99 -22.33 18.68
C ALA A 77 -38.12 -21.54 19.98
N GLU A 78 -37.38 -21.94 21.03
CA GLU A 78 -37.35 -21.24 22.32
C GLU A 78 -36.78 -19.83 22.21
N LEU A 79 -35.74 -19.62 21.39
CA LEU A 79 -35.20 -18.28 21.15
C LEU A 79 -36.23 -17.39 20.47
N ILE A 80 -36.86 -17.85 19.38
CA ILE A 80 -37.83 -17.05 18.63
C ILE A 80 -39.01 -16.64 19.51
N ASP A 81 -39.51 -17.55 20.35
CA ASP A 81 -40.64 -17.28 21.25
C ASP A 81 -40.30 -16.27 22.35
N ARG A 82 -39.08 -16.32 22.89
CA ARG A 82 -38.69 -15.53 24.07
C ARG A 82 -38.02 -14.19 23.75
N LEU A 83 -37.37 -14.07 22.60
CA LEU A 83 -36.63 -12.87 22.20
C LEU A 83 -37.44 -11.56 22.24
N PRO A 84 -38.73 -11.52 21.84
CA PRO A 84 -39.53 -10.31 21.94
C PRO A 84 -39.58 -9.69 23.36
N TYR A 85 -39.36 -10.51 24.39
CA TYR A 85 -39.42 -10.09 25.79
C TYR A 85 -38.05 -9.78 26.39
N TRP A 86 -36.97 -9.90 25.62
CA TRP A 86 -35.63 -9.52 26.06
C TRP A 86 -35.45 -8.00 25.95
N ASN A 87 -34.43 -7.45 26.63
CA ASN A 87 -34.10 -6.04 26.47
C ASN A 87 -33.46 -5.76 25.11
N GLU A 88 -33.54 -4.50 24.65
CA GLU A 88 -33.06 -4.11 23.32
C GLU A 88 -31.60 -4.50 23.03
N PRO A 89 -30.63 -4.30 23.95
CA PRO A 89 -29.25 -4.71 23.68
C PRO A 89 -29.12 -6.21 23.41
N ALA A 90 -29.91 -7.04 24.09
CA ALA A 90 -29.86 -8.47 23.88
C ALA A 90 -30.59 -8.91 22.61
N GLN A 91 -31.67 -8.20 22.23
CA GLN A 91 -32.31 -8.39 20.93
C GLN A 91 -31.38 -7.98 19.78
N GLU A 92 -30.60 -6.90 19.92
CA GLU A 92 -29.63 -6.47 18.91
C GLU A 92 -28.53 -7.52 18.72
N GLU A 93 -27.96 -8.05 19.82
CA GLU A 93 -26.98 -9.14 19.77
C GLU A 93 -27.56 -10.41 19.15
N ALA A 94 -28.83 -10.71 19.40
CA ALA A 94 -29.53 -11.80 18.73
C ALA A 94 -29.67 -11.57 17.23
N GLY A 95 -30.05 -10.37 16.80
CA GLY A 95 -30.11 -10.01 15.37
C GLY A 95 -28.78 -10.26 14.66
N LYS A 96 -27.65 -9.84 15.25
CA LYS A 96 -26.29 -10.11 14.74
C LYS A 96 -25.99 -11.61 14.61
N ALA A 97 -26.39 -12.40 15.59
CA ALA A 97 -26.24 -13.85 15.56
C ALA A 97 -27.10 -14.49 14.45
N PHE A 98 -28.35 -14.07 14.28
CA PHE A 98 -29.22 -14.56 13.20
C PHE A 98 -28.67 -14.21 11.81
N ILE A 99 -28.11 -13.01 11.60
CA ILE A 99 -27.44 -12.66 10.34
C ILE A 99 -26.31 -13.66 10.03
N THR A 100 -25.48 -13.95 11.02
CA THR A 100 -24.36 -14.90 10.89
C THR A 100 -24.85 -16.30 10.53
N VAL A 101 -25.94 -16.75 11.16
CA VAL A 101 -26.47 -18.10 10.94
C VAL A 101 -27.19 -18.20 9.59
N LEU A 102 -28.00 -17.20 9.23
CA LEU A 102 -28.68 -17.14 7.93
C LEU A 102 -27.67 -17.13 6.78
N SER A 103 -26.58 -16.34 6.90
CA SER A 103 -25.52 -16.31 5.88
C SER A 103 -24.75 -17.62 5.73
N SER A 104 -24.67 -18.43 6.79
CA SER A 104 -24.02 -19.75 6.77
C SER A 104 -24.82 -20.89 6.13
N ASN A 105 -26.08 -20.66 5.70
CA ASN A 105 -26.99 -21.68 5.13
C ASN A 105 -27.43 -22.81 6.08
N PHE A 106 -27.22 -22.68 7.39
CA PHE A 106 -27.64 -23.71 8.37
C PHE A 106 -28.97 -23.42 9.07
N PHE A 107 -29.69 -22.37 8.67
CA PHE A 107 -30.99 -22.04 9.26
C PHE A 107 -32.11 -22.95 8.72
N PRO A 108 -32.92 -23.62 9.57
CA PRO A 108 -33.93 -24.56 9.10
C PRO A 108 -35.13 -23.86 8.44
N ILE A 109 -35.48 -24.30 7.23
CA ILE A 109 -36.54 -23.71 6.39
C ILE A 109 -37.89 -23.63 7.11
N LYS A 110 -38.22 -24.61 7.96
CA LYS A 110 -39.49 -24.66 8.67
C LYS A 110 -39.71 -23.49 9.65
N TYR A 111 -38.64 -22.78 10.05
CA TYR A 111 -38.72 -21.62 10.94
C TYR A 111 -38.64 -20.28 10.21
N TYR A 112 -38.61 -20.25 8.86
CA TYR A 112 -38.54 -19.00 8.12
C TYR A 112 -39.73 -18.07 8.40
N GLU A 113 -40.96 -18.59 8.44
CA GLU A 113 -42.14 -17.77 8.77
C GLU A 113 -42.08 -17.29 10.22
N ASN A 114 -41.70 -18.14 11.17
CA ASN A 114 -41.57 -17.75 12.57
C ASN A 114 -40.52 -16.64 12.77
N LEU A 115 -39.37 -16.76 12.11
CA LEU A 115 -38.33 -15.74 12.15
C LEU A 115 -38.78 -14.44 11.47
N LEU A 116 -39.50 -14.53 10.35
CA LEU A 116 -40.07 -13.36 9.69
C LEU A 116 -41.06 -12.61 10.62
N LEU A 117 -41.96 -13.33 11.28
CA LEU A 117 -42.90 -12.72 12.22
C LEU A 117 -42.18 -12.05 13.40
N LEU A 118 -41.13 -12.69 13.94
CA LEU A 118 -40.27 -12.08 14.96
C LEU A 118 -39.60 -10.80 14.46
N ILE A 119 -39.01 -10.84 13.25
CA ILE A 119 -38.40 -9.67 12.61
C ILE A 119 -39.42 -8.54 12.55
N LEU A 120 -40.61 -8.79 11.99
CA LEU A 120 -41.64 -7.76 11.82
C LEU A 120 -42.08 -7.17 13.16
N GLN A 121 -42.25 -8.02 14.19
CA GLN A 121 -42.56 -7.57 15.55
C GLN A 121 -41.47 -6.67 16.13
N ILE A 122 -40.19 -7.00 15.90
CA ILE A 122 -39.08 -6.17 16.38
C ILE A 122 -38.99 -4.85 15.58
N LEU A 123 -39.32 -4.87 14.29
CA LEU A 123 -39.33 -3.66 13.47
C LEU A 123 -40.38 -2.64 13.93
N GLU A 124 -41.46 -3.07 14.60
CA GLU A 124 -42.47 -2.16 15.19
C GLU A 124 -41.91 -1.28 16.32
N THR A 125 -40.72 -1.57 16.85
CA THR A 125 -40.02 -0.72 17.83
C THR A 125 -39.61 0.63 17.22
N GLU A 126 -39.41 1.67 18.03
CA GLU A 126 -38.99 3.01 17.54
C GLU A 126 -37.46 3.18 17.50
N THR A 127 -36.70 2.17 17.89
CA THR A 127 -35.25 2.24 18.05
C THR A 127 -34.52 1.88 16.75
N TRP A 128 -33.91 2.87 16.09
CA TRP A 128 -33.22 2.67 14.80
C TRP A 128 -32.14 1.60 14.84
N SER A 129 -31.29 1.52 15.88
CA SER A 129 -30.21 0.53 15.94
C SER A 129 -30.74 -0.90 15.90
N LEU A 130 -31.87 -1.14 16.56
CA LEU A 130 -32.55 -2.42 16.59
C LEU A 130 -33.23 -2.72 15.25
N GLN A 131 -33.96 -1.74 14.71
CA GLN A 131 -34.57 -1.82 13.38
C GLN A 131 -33.55 -2.10 12.27
N GLU A 132 -32.41 -1.42 12.30
CA GLU A 132 -31.32 -1.58 11.33
C GLU A 132 -30.75 -3.00 11.39
N THR A 133 -30.42 -3.49 12.60
CA THR A 133 -29.87 -4.83 12.80
C THR A 133 -30.85 -5.92 12.36
N TRP A 134 -32.12 -5.81 12.75
CA TRP A 134 -33.13 -6.82 12.39
C TRP A 134 -33.59 -6.71 10.95
N GLY A 135 -33.52 -5.53 10.34
CA GLY A 135 -33.71 -5.38 8.91
C GLY A 135 -32.56 -6.03 8.10
N GLU A 136 -31.31 -6.01 8.59
CA GLU A 136 -30.23 -6.81 7.99
C GLU A 136 -30.48 -8.31 8.09
N ALA A 137 -30.97 -8.78 9.25
CA ALA A 137 -31.42 -10.16 9.40
C ALA A 137 -32.55 -10.48 8.40
N PHE A 138 -33.48 -9.55 8.19
CA PHE A 138 -34.55 -9.68 7.22
C PHE A 138 -34.01 -9.78 5.79
N ALA A 139 -33.05 -8.94 5.41
CA ALA A 139 -32.44 -8.99 4.09
C ALA A 139 -31.74 -10.34 3.85
N GLU A 140 -31.04 -10.90 4.84
CA GLU A 140 -30.40 -12.21 4.70
C GLU A 140 -31.42 -13.37 4.66
N LEU A 141 -32.53 -13.28 5.40
CA LEU A 141 -33.65 -14.21 5.28
C LEU A 141 -34.31 -14.13 3.89
N ALA A 142 -34.50 -12.93 3.35
CA ALA A 142 -35.16 -12.69 2.07
C ALA A 142 -34.43 -13.35 0.89
N LYS A 143 -33.11 -13.52 0.97
CA LYS A 143 -32.33 -14.27 -0.03
C LYS A 143 -32.80 -15.72 -0.22
N ARG A 144 -33.46 -16.29 0.79
CA ARG A 144 -33.92 -17.69 0.83
C ARG A 144 -35.44 -17.81 0.92
N TYR A 145 -36.10 -16.87 1.59
CA TYR A 145 -37.55 -16.83 1.76
C TYR A 145 -38.20 -15.70 0.96
N CYS A 146 -37.82 -15.60 -0.32
CA CYS A 146 -38.02 -14.40 -1.13
C CYS A 146 -39.48 -13.97 -1.32
N LYS A 147 -40.38 -14.85 -1.80
CA LYS A 147 -41.74 -14.45 -2.19
C LYS A 147 -42.52 -13.79 -1.04
N ARG A 148 -42.47 -14.38 0.16
CA ARG A 148 -43.12 -13.83 1.34
C ARG A 148 -42.43 -12.55 1.82
N SER A 149 -41.10 -12.56 1.86
CA SER A 149 -40.28 -11.40 2.27
C SER A 149 -40.49 -10.20 1.35
N GLN A 150 -40.63 -10.44 0.04
CA GLN A 150 -40.93 -9.44 -0.96
C GLN A 150 -42.26 -8.74 -0.70
N THR A 151 -43.33 -9.50 -0.41
CA THR A 151 -44.64 -8.93 -0.08
C THR A 151 -44.55 -7.98 1.12
N GLU A 152 -43.87 -8.41 2.18
CA GLU A 152 -43.68 -7.58 3.37
C GLU A 152 -42.80 -6.37 3.09
N ALA A 153 -41.70 -6.53 2.35
CA ALA A 153 -40.82 -5.42 2.00
C ALA A 153 -41.52 -4.35 1.13
N PHE A 154 -42.50 -4.73 0.29
CA PHE A 154 -43.36 -3.77 -0.40
C PHE A 154 -44.27 -2.98 0.55
N ILE A 155 -44.80 -3.62 1.60
CA ILE A 155 -45.61 -2.96 2.62
C ILE A 155 -44.74 -2.00 3.44
N LEU A 156 -43.56 -2.45 3.89
CA LEU A 156 -42.63 -1.62 4.67
C LEU A 156 -42.09 -0.42 3.86
N SER A 157 -41.95 -0.56 2.53
CA SER A 157 -41.50 0.53 1.65
C SER A 157 -42.61 1.50 1.20
N ALA A 158 -43.82 1.40 1.78
CA ALA A 158 -44.92 2.30 1.45
C ALA A 158 -44.77 3.68 2.11
N PHE A 159 -45.28 4.73 1.46
CA PHE A 159 -45.11 6.13 1.91
C PHE A 159 -45.72 6.46 3.29
N HIS A 160 -46.67 5.67 3.78
CA HIS A 160 -47.29 5.89 5.09
C HIS A 160 -46.44 5.35 6.25
N GLN A 161 -45.40 4.57 5.96
CA GLN A 161 -44.46 4.05 6.96
C GLN A 161 -43.43 5.11 7.37
N THR A 162 -42.80 4.93 8.53
CA THR A 162 -41.72 5.81 8.98
C THR A 162 -40.49 5.70 8.08
N ASP A 163 -39.63 6.71 8.06
CA ASP A 163 -38.44 6.76 7.21
C ASP A 163 -37.48 5.58 7.45
N ASN A 164 -37.35 5.16 8.72
CA ASN A 164 -36.58 3.99 9.12
C ASN A 164 -37.14 2.71 8.46
N ILE A 165 -38.45 2.49 8.59
CA ILE A 165 -39.11 1.29 8.06
C ILE A 165 -39.10 1.28 6.53
N ARG A 166 -39.31 2.44 5.89
CA ARG A 166 -39.17 2.56 4.43
C ARG A 166 -37.77 2.16 3.99
N SER A 167 -36.73 2.66 4.67
CA SER A 167 -35.34 2.31 4.40
C SER A 167 -35.11 0.79 4.43
N ILE A 168 -35.64 0.11 5.46
CA ILE A 168 -35.57 -1.35 5.61
C ILE A 168 -36.22 -2.06 4.44
N GLY A 169 -37.45 -1.68 4.09
CA GLY A 169 -38.15 -2.24 2.93
C GLY A 169 -37.30 -2.13 1.66
N GLY A 170 -36.68 -0.97 1.43
CA GLY A 170 -35.85 -0.72 0.24
C GLY A 170 -34.65 -1.64 0.09
N TYR A 171 -33.86 -1.86 1.14
CA TYR A 171 -32.70 -2.75 1.02
C TYR A 171 -33.07 -4.23 1.14
N VAL A 172 -34.18 -4.61 1.80
CA VAL A 172 -34.71 -5.98 1.73
C VAL A 172 -35.18 -6.33 0.32
N LEU A 173 -35.80 -5.38 -0.40
CA LEU A 173 -36.13 -5.57 -1.82
C LEU A 173 -34.86 -5.83 -2.65
N SER A 174 -33.73 -5.19 -2.33
CA SER A 174 -32.46 -5.48 -3.02
C SER A 174 -31.96 -6.91 -2.82
N ALA A 175 -32.19 -7.49 -1.62
CA ALA A 175 -31.89 -8.89 -1.35
C ALA A 175 -32.86 -9.85 -2.06
N CYS A 176 -34.11 -9.43 -2.28
CA CYS A 176 -35.06 -10.18 -3.13
C CYS A 176 -34.59 -10.24 -4.58
N VAL A 177 -34.03 -9.13 -5.12
CA VAL A 177 -33.42 -9.14 -6.47
C VAL A 177 -32.26 -10.14 -6.55
N GLU A 178 -31.42 -10.23 -5.51
CA GLU A 178 -30.36 -11.23 -5.43
C GLU A 178 -30.91 -12.67 -5.47
N ALA A 179 -31.97 -12.95 -4.72
CA ALA A 179 -32.64 -14.25 -4.72
C ALA A 179 -33.27 -14.63 -6.08
N GLN A 180 -33.71 -13.62 -6.82
CA GLN A 180 -34.49 -13.75 -8.05
C GLN A 180 -33.72 -13.35 -9.31
N ILE A 181 -32.38 -13.37 -9.27
CA ILE A 181 -31.52 -12.88 -10.36
C ILE A 181 -31.81 -13.54 -11.73
N ARG A 182 -32.37 -14.76 -11.75
CA ARG A 182 -32.75 -15.49 -12.97
C ARG A 182 -34.19 -15.24 -13.43
N GLU A 183 -34.95 -14.48 -12.65
CA GLU A 183 -36.34 -14.12 -12.89
C GLU A 183 -36.43 -12.65 -13.33
N ASN A 184 -37.64 -12.23 -13.74
CA ASN A 184 -37.89 -10.83 -14.06
C ASN A 184 -38.06 -10.01 -12.76
N CYS A 185 -37.08 -9.16 -12.46
CA CYS A 185 -37.06 -8.30 -11.27
C CYS A 185 -37.45 -6.83 -11.56
N GLU A 186 -38.03 -6.51 -12.73
CA GLU A 186 -38.27 -5.11 -13.14
C GLU A 186 -39.13 -4.31 -12.16
N ASP A 187 -40.15 -4.91 -11.55
CA ASP A 187 -41.00 -4.20 -10.57
C ASP A 187 -40.25 -3.94 -9.24
N LEU A 188 -39.36 -4.85 -8.83
CA LEU A 188 -38.48 -4.66 -7.68
C LEU A 188 -37.51 -3.52 -7.93
N LEU A 189 -36.82 -3.57 -9.07
CA LEU A 189 -35.86 -2.55 -9.49
C LEU A 189 -36.54 -1.18 -9.61
N ARG A 190 -37.72 -1.09 -10.23
CA ARG A 190 -38.50 0.14 -10.33
C ARG A 190 -38.80 0.71 -8.94
N LYS A 191 -39.20 -0.13 -7.98
CA LYS A 191 -39.47 0.32 -6.61
C LYS A 191 -38.20 0.81 -5.92
N ILE A 192 -37.11 0.05 -5.97
CA ILE A 192 -35.80 0.42 -5.40
C ILE A 192 -35.33 1.77 -5.96
N TYR A 193 -35.38 1.96 -7.28
CA TYR A 193 -34.97 3.20 -7.92
C TYR A 193 -35.90 4.37 -7.55
N SER A 194 -37.21 4.15 -7.40
CA SER A 194 -38.11 5.21 -6.93
C SER A 194 -37.76 5.71 -5.52
N MET A 195 -37.20 4.84 -4.68
CA MET A 195 -36.81 5.18 -3.30
C MET A 195 -35.49 5.95 -3.21
N THR A 196 -34.65 5.96 -4.25
CA THR A 196 -33.47 6.85 -4.29
C THR A 196 -33.91 8.32 -4.37
N GLN A 197 -35.17 8.58 -4.72
CA GLN A 197 -35.79 9.90 -4.80
C GLN A 197 -36.85 10.10 -3.69
N ASP A 198 -36.77 9.33 -2.61
CA ASP A 198 -37.70 9.47 -1.47
C ASP A 198 -37.58 10.89 -0.86
N PRO A 199 -38.70 11.50 -0.39
CA PRO A 199 -38.65 12.81 0.24
C PRO A 199 -37.73 12.86 1.48
N SER A 200 -37.54 11.73 2.17
CA SER A 200 -36.63 11.64 3.31
C SER A 200 -35.19 11.41 2.88
N SER A 201 -34.29 12.29 3.33
CA SER A 201 -32.85 12.13 3.13
C SER A 201 -32.30 10.86 3.79
N LEU A 202 -32.91 10.41 4.89
CA LEU A 202 -32.52 9.16 5.57
C LEU A 202 -32.78 7.94 4.67
N VAL A 203 -33.93 7.90 4.00
CA VAL A 203 -34.25 6.83 3.06
C VAL A 203 -33.27 6.86 1.89
N ARG A 204 -33.06 8.02 1.26
CA ARG A 204 -32.12 8.16 0.12
C ARG A 204 -30.69 7.73 0.48
N LYS A 205 -30.20 8.13 1.66
CA LYS A 205 -28.92 7.71 2.23
C LYS A 205 -28.85 6.19 2.31
N ASN A 206 -29.84 5.55 2.93
CA ASN A 206 -29.87 4.10 3.13
C ASN A 206 -30.05 3.33 1.81
N MET A 207 -30.68 3.91 0.79
CA MET A 207 -30.78 3.32 -0.54
C MET A 207 -29.43 3.17 -1.24
N CYS A 208 -28.38 3.88 -0.83
CA CYS A 208 -27.02 3.62 -1.31
C CYS A 208 -26.57 2.17 -1.03
N LYS A 209 -27.00 1.57 0.10
CA LYS A 209 -26.74 0.16 0.44
C LYS A 209 -27.43 -0.78 -0.55
N ALA A 210 -28.68 -0.49 -0.91
CA ALA A 210 -29.42 -1.26 -1.89
C ALA A 210 -28.75 -1.21 -3.27
N LEU A 211 -28.37 -0.01 -3.75
CA LEU A 211 -27.65 0.15 -5.02
C LEU A 211 -26.30 -0.60 -5.02
N LYS A 212 -25.57 -0.57 -3.90
CA LYS A 212 -24.32 -1.32 -3.74
C LYS A 212 -24.52 -2.83 -3.90
N ASN A 213 -25.62 -3.37 -3.37
CA ASN A 213 -25.96 -4.78 -3.54
C ASN A 213 -26.32 -5.08 -5.00
N LEU A 214 -27.10 -4.21 -5.65
CA LEU A 214 -27.44 -4.35 -7.07
C LEU A 214 -26.20 -4.38 -7.98
N MET A 215 -25.17 -3.56 -7.69
CA MET A 215 -23.91 -3.58 -8.45
C MET A 215 -23.19 -4.93 -8.44
N LYS A 216 -23.36 -5.72 -7.37
CA LYS A 216 -22.70 -7.04 -7.25
C LYS A 216 -23.38 -8.13 -8.06
N ILE A 217 -24.66 -7.94 -8.39
CA ILE A 217 -25.52 -8.98 -8.97
C ILE A 217 -25.92 -8.65 -10.42
N LEU A 218 -26.15 -7.38 -10.76
CA LEU A 218 -26.65 -7.03 -12.08
C LEU A 218 -25.55 -7.13 -13.15
N PRO A 219 -25.89 -7.52 -14.40
CA PRO A 219 -24.97 -7.44 -15.51
C PRO A 219 -24.48 -6.00 -15.75
N LYS A 220 -23.22 -5.84 -16.16
CA LYS A 220 -22.59 -4.53 -16.44
C LYS A 220 -23.48 -3.58 -17.25
N LYS A 221 -24.15 -4.07 -18.31
CA LYS A 221 -25.03 -3.24 -19.15
C LYS A 221 -26.19 -2.63 -18.35
N GLN A 222 -26.80 -3.39 -17.43
CA GLN A 222 -27.88 -2.91 -16.58
C GLN A 222 -27.36 -1.94 -15.51
N ILE A 223 -26.18 -2.20 -14.94
CA ILE A 223 -25.52 -1.27 -14.02
C ILE A 223 -25.35 0.10 -14.70
N GLU A 224 -24.78 0.12 -15.91
CA GLU A 224 -24.57 1.36 -16.67
C GLU A 224 -25.87 2.07 -17.05
N SER A 225 -26.90 1.33 -17.45
CA SER A 225 -28.16 1.96 -17.91
C SER A 225 -29.15 2.31 -16.81
N GLN A 226 -29.04 1.72 -15.61
CA GLN A 226 -30.02 1.88 -14.54
C GLN A 226 -29.39 2.36 -13.22
N VAL A 227 -28.34 1.69 -12.72
CA VAL A 227 -27.73 2.03 -11.42
C VAL A 227 -26.92 3.34 -11.49
N VAL A 228 -26.21 3.58 -12.59
CA VAL A 228 -25.46 4.83 -12.80
C VAL A 228 -26.35 6.07 -12.76
N PRO A 229 -27.46 6.16 -13.52
CA PRO A 229 -28.38 7.28 -13.43
C PRO A 229 -28.89 7.56 -12.00
N GLU A 230 -29.28 6.52 -11.27
CA GLU A 230 -29.79 6.70 -9.90
C GLU A 230 -28.71 7.12 -8.91
N THR A 231 -27.49 6.59 -9.06
CA THR A 231 -26.35 6.98 -8.24
C THR A 231 -25.96 8.44 -8.51
N LEU A 232 -26.01 8.89 -9.77
CA LEU A 232 -25.73 10.28 -10.12
C LEU A 232 -26.70 11.26 -9.45
N LYS A 233 -28.00 10.94 -9.42
CA LYS A 233 -28.99 11.76 -8.69
C LYS A 233 -28.63 11.89 -7.21
N LEU A 234 -28.16 10.81 -6.57
CA LEU A 234 -27.71 10.82 -5.17
C LEU A 234 -26.39 11.57 -4.96
N VAL A 235 -25.50 11.62 -5.96
CA VAL A 235 -24.27 12.44 -5.94
C VAL A 235 -24.57 13.94 -6.07
N GLU A 236 -25.76 14.27 -6.56
CA GLU A 236 -26.28 15.64 -6.70
C GLU A 236 -27.23 16.05 -5.58
N ASP A 237 -27.38 15.20 -4.56
CA ASP A 237 -28.31 15.40 -3.46
C ASP A 237 -28.03 16.69 -2.67
N ASP A 238 -29.08 17.27 -2.11
CA ASP A 238 -29.05 18.48 -1.29
C ASP A 238 -28.68 18.20 0.18
N SER A 239 -28.65 16.93 0.58
CA SER A 239 -28.23 16.50 1.92
C SER A 239 -26.77 16.04 1.95
N ALA A 240 -25.98 16.64 2.86
CA ALA A 240 -24.61 16.22 3.10
C ALA A 240 -24.50 14.75 3.53
N GLU A 241 -25.47 14.24 4.31
CA GLU A 241 -25.47 12.85 4.78
C GLU A 241 -25.70 11.83 3.66
N VAL A 242 -26.53 12.21 2.67
CA VAL A 242 -26.73 11.40 1.46
C VAL A 242 -25.45 11.39 0.65
N LEU A 243 -24.80 12.55 0.44
CA LEU A 243 -23.53 12.64 -0.27
C LEU A 243 -22.42 11.80 0.38
N GLU A 244 -22.32 11.78 1.71
CA GLU A 244 -21.35 10.96 2.43
C GLU A 244 -21.53 9.45 2.15
N SER A 245 -22.74 9.01 1.81
CA SER A 245 -23.04 7.62 1.47
C SER A 245 -22.95 7.36 -0.05
N ALA A 246 -23.35 8.33 -0.86
CA ALA A 246 -23.42 8.22 -2.31
C ALA A 246 -22.05 8.32 -2.99
N LEU A 247 -21.14 9.18 -2.52
CA LEU A 247 -19.83 9.38 -3.15
C LEU A 247 -18.90 8.16 -3.05
N PRO A 248 -18.81 7.42 -1.91
CA PRO A 248 -18.11 6.14 -1.86
C PRO A 248 -18.65 5.13 -2.87
N LEU A 249 -19.98 4.99 -2.92
CA LEU A 249 -20.68 4.11 -3.87
C LEU A 249 -20.34 4.50 -5.32
N PHE A 250 -20.41 5.78 -5.64
CA PHE A 250 -20.09 6.32 -6.96
C PHE A 250 -18.64 6.04 -7.35
N CYS A 251 -17.70 6.15 -6.40
CA CYS A 251 -16.31 5.80 -6.64
C CYS A 251 -16.12 4.30 -6.95
N GLU A 252 -16.84 3.41 -6.28
CA GLU A 252 -16.83 1.97 -6.58
C GLU A 252 -17.50 1.67 -7.94
N LEU A 253 -18.54 2.42 -8.28
CA LEU A 253 -19.29 2.27 -9.53
C LEU A 253 -18.41 2.56 -10.77
N MET A 254 -17.44 3.46 -10.64
CA MET A 254 -16.51 3.81 -11.73
C MET A 254 -15.72 2.63 -12.30
N ASP A 255 -15.52 1.57 -11.52
CA ASP A 255 -14.82 0.35 -11.96
C ASP A 255 -15.69 -0.51 -12.89
N TYR A 256 -17.02 -0.35 -12.82
CA TYR A 256 -17.97 -1.04 -13.68
C TYR A 256 -18.23 -0.28 -14.99
N CYS A 257 -18.04 1.03 -15.01
CA CYS A 257 -18.34 1.88 -16.16
C CYS A 257 -17.36 1.72 -17.33
N SER A 258 -17.90 1.52 -18.53
CA SER A 258 -17.21 1.65 -19.81
C SER A 258 -16.75 3.08 -20.08
N TYR A 259 -15.85 3.23 -21.05
CA TYR A 259 -15.35 4.54 -21.49
C TYR A 259 -16.51 5.47 -21.91
N SER A 260 -17.44 5.00 -22.74
CA SER A 260 -18.60 5.79 -23.17
C SER A 260 -19.55 6.15 -22.02
N CYS A 261 -19.70 5.26 -21.03
CA CYS A 261 -20.47 5.56 -19.83
C CYS A 261 -19.81 6.71 -19.02
N LYS A 262 -18.48 6.69 -18.90
CA LYS A 262 -17.71 7.74 -18.22
C LYS A 262 -17.77 9.09 -18.95
N GLU A 263 -17.78 9.10 -20.29
CA GLU A 263 -18.03 10.32 -21.06
C GLU A 263 -19.40 10.94 -20.73
N ASN A 264 -20.47 10.14 -20.69
CA ASN A 264 -21.79 10.63 -20.31
C ASN A 264 -21.83 11.14 -18.86
N ILE A 265 -21.12 10.47 -17.94
CA ILE A 265 -20.99 10.93 -16.55
C ILE A 265 -20.33 12.31 -16.50
N ILE A 266 -19.26 12.53 -17.26
CA ILE A 266 -18.57 13.82 -17.32
C ILE A 266 -19.52 14.94 -17.72
N GLU A 267 -20.33 14.73 -18.75
CA GLU A 267 -21.31 15.73 -19.21
C GLU A 267 -22.32 16.10 -18.13
N ILE A 268 -22.75 15.15 -17.31
CA ILE A 268 -23.64 15.40 -16.18
C ILE A 268 -22.91 16.20 -15.08
N LEU A 269 -21.72 15.75 -14.68
CA LEU A 269 -20.95 16.37 -13.60
C LEU A 269 -20.54 17.82 -13.91
N LYS A 270 -20.35 18.19 -15.19
CA LYS A 270 -20.07 19.57 -15.63
C LYS A 270 -21.05 20.58 -15.03
N TYR A 271 -22.32 20.20 -14.90
CA TYR A 271 -23.39 21.12 -14.49
C TYR A 271 -23.81 20.98 -13.03
N SER A 272 -23.61 19.81 -12.42
CA SER A 272 -24.24 19.47 -11.13
C SER A 272 -23.26 19.23 -9.98
N PHE A 273 -22.03 18.78 -10.28
CA PHE A 273 -21.07 18.43 -9.25
C PHE A 273 -20.43 19.68 -8.63
N PHE A 274 -20.00 20.60 -9.48
CA PHE A 274 -19.19 21.76 -9.11
C PHE A 274 -20.02 22.93 -8.58
N THR A 275 -20.46 22.84 -7.33
CA THR A 275 -21.26 23.87 -6.63
C THR A 275 -20.39 24.96 -5.99
N ALA A 276 -21.00 26.02 -5.44
CA ALA A 276 -20.27 27.02 -4.65
C ALA A 276 -19.49 26.38 -3.48
N GLN A 277 -18.26 26.84 -3.23
CA GLN A 277 -17.27 26.23 -2.33
C GLN A 277 -17.50 26.54 -0.84
N ASN A 278 -18.43 27.43 -0.52
CA ASN A 278 -18.70 27.92 0.83
C ASN A 278 -19.84 27.17 1.54
N ASN A 279 -20.13 25.93 1.15
CA ASN A 279 -21.21 25.13 1.72
C ASN A 279 -20.76 23.72 2.10
N LYS A 280 -21.51 23.07 2.99
CA LYS A 280 -21.17 21.73 3.49
C LYS A 280 -21.11 20.66 2.39
N LEU A 281 -21.99 20.76 1.39
CA LEU A 281 -22.04 19.81 0.26
C LEU A 281 -20.72 19.79 -0.52
N SER A 282 -20.16 20.97 -0.80
CA SER A 282 -18.90 21.12 -1.51
C SER A 282 -17.71 20.54 -0.73
N GLN A 283 -17.75 20.60 0.61
CA GLN A 283 -16.73 19.96 1.46
C GLN A 283 -16.77 18.44 1.34
N VAL A 284 -17.98 17.86 1.39
CA VAL A 284 -18.18 16.42 1.23
C VAL A 284 -17.72 15.99 -0.15
N LYS A 285 -18.10 16.72 -1.21
CA LYS A 285 -17.61 16.49 -2.59
C LYS A 285 -16.09 16.60 -2.69
N LEU A 286 -15.46 17.57 -2.02
CA LEU A 286 -14.00 17.74 -2.01
C LEU A 286 -13.28 16.53 -1.42
N LYS A 287 -13.83 15.85 -0.40
CA LYS A 287 -13.25 14.62 0.16
C LYS A 287 -13.02 13.54 -0.90
N TYR A 288 -13.89 13.43 -1.89
CA TYR A 288 -13.86 12.40 -2.93
C TYR A 288 -13.38 12.90 -4.29
N PHE A 289 -13.14 14.20 -4.44
CA PHE A 289 -12.77 14.86 -5.69
C PHE A 289 -11.63 14.13 -6.42
N GLY A 290 -10.50 13.92 -5.75
CA GLY A 290 -9.31 13.34 -6.37
C GLY A 290 -9.55 11.93 -6.89
N LYS A 291 -10.27 11.10 -6.14
CA LYS A 291 -10.60 9.73 -6.55
C LYS A 291 -11.50 9.72 -7.79
N ILE A 292 -12.55 10.55 -7.79
CA ILE A 292 -13.48 10.67 -8.93
C ILE A 292 -12.75 11.17 -10.17
N MET A 293 -11.96 12.24 -10.03
CA MET A 293 -11.27 12.85 -11.16
C MET A 293 -10.23 11.91 -11.78
N VAL A 294 -9.47 11.18 -10.97
CA VAL A 294 -8.52 10.17 -11.48
C VAL A 294 -9.26 9.07 -12.25
N SER A 295 -10.39 8.58 -11.75
CA SER A 295 -11.21 7.55 -12.40
C SER A 295 -11.80 7.97 -13.75
N LEU A 296 -11.98 9.27 -13.96
CA LEU A 296 -12.52 9.87 -15.18
C LEU A 296 -11.42 10.39 -16.13
N ARG A 297 -10.17 10.49 -15.70
CA ARG A 297 -9.07 11.20 -16.39
C ARG A 297 -8.97 10.90 -17.88
N LEU A 298 -9.06 9.63 -18.27
CA LEU A 298 -8.89 9.20 -19.67
C LEU A 298 -10.00 9.70 -20.60
N CYS A 299 -11.16 10.05 -20.05
CA CYS A 299 -12.34 10.51 -20.79
C CYS A 299 -12.51 12.04 -20.73
N MET A 300 -11.69 12.74 -19.95
CA MET A 300 -11.82 14.18 -19.75
C MET A 300 -11.41 14.98 -20.98
N ASP A 301 -12.25 15.92 -21.39
CA ASP A 301 -11.91 16.99 -22.32
C ASP A 301 -11.26 18.18 -21.59
N GLU A 302 -10.81 19.17 -22.37
CA GLU A 302 -10.16 20.39 -21.82
C GLU A 302 -11.15 21.24 -21.02
N GLU A 303 -12.40 21.33 -21.45
CA GLU A 303 -13.44 22.09 -20.75
C GLU A 303 -13.66 21.55 -19.33
N PHE A 304 -13.81 20.23 -19.18
CA PHE A 304 -13.99 19.60 -17.89
C PHE A 304 -12.75 19.76 -17.00
N ARG A 305 -11.55 19.65 -17.57
CA ARG A 305 -10.30 19.93 -16.84
C ARG A 305 -10.29 21.36 -16.30
N GLU A 306 -10.66 22.34 -17.11
CA GLU A 306 -10.74 23.74 -16.66
C GLU A 306 -11.76 23.95 -15.54
N ILE A 307 -12.93 23.31 -15.62
CA ILE A 307 -13.95 23.38 -14.56
C ILE A 307 -13.41 22.80 -13.25
N CYS A 308 -12.74 21.64 -13.31
CA CYS A 308 -12.11 21.01 -12.15
C CYS A 308 -11.09 21.95 -11.47
N ILE A 309 -10.22 22.58 -12.27
CA ILE A 309 -9.21 23.53 -11.80
C ILE A 309 -9.87 24.72 -11.12
N LYS A 310 -10.81 25.38 -11.82
CA LYS A 310 -11.51 26.58 -11.32
C LYS A 310 -12.25 26.26 -10.03
N TRP A 311 -12.94 25.13 -9.97
CA TRP A 311 -13.69 24.72 -8.80
C TRP A 311 -12.79 24.46 -7.59
N TYR A 312 -11.70 23.70 -7.79
CA TYR A 312 -10.74 23.38 -6.74
C TYR A 312 -10.02 24.64 -6.21
N ILE A 313 -9.55 25.52 -7.09
CA ILE A 313 -8.87 26.77 -6.70
C ILE A 313 -9.81 27.68 -5.91
N GLY A 314 -11.12 27.64 -6.17
CA GLY A 314 -12.12 28.40 -5.42
C GLY A 314 -12.08 28.16 -3.90
N PHE A 315 -11.64 26.98 -3.45
CA PHE A 315 -11.50 26.66 -2.03
C PHE A 315 -10.37 27.43 -1.32
N ASP A 316 -9.45 28.06 -2.06
CA ASP A 316 -8.38 28.88 -1.48
C ASP A 316 -8.92 30.06 -0.67
N ASN A 317 -10.12 30.55 -1.01
CA ASN A 317 -10.75 31.67 -0.30
C ASN A 317 -11.62 31.22 0.89
N VAL A 318 -11.77 29.92 1.10
CA VAL A 318 -12.63 29.39 2.16
C VAL A 318 -11.84 29.31 3.47
N LYS A 319 -12.28 30.06 4.48
CA LYS A 319 -11.58 30.19 5.78
C LYS A 319 -11.83 29.04 6.75
N GLU A 320 -12.60 28.03 6.33
CA GLU A 320 -12.92 26.91 7.20
C GLU A 320 -11.71 26.01 7.43
N ASN A 321 -11.55 25.60 8.69
CA ASN A 321 -10.38 24.89 9.17
C ASN A 321 -10.15 23.52 8.49
N ASP A 322 -11.21 22.88 8.03
CA ASP A 322 -11.16 21.51 7.51
C ASP A 322 -10.91 21.45 5.99
N ILE A 323 -10.94 22.59 5.29
CA ILE A 323 -10.75 22.64 3.84
C ILE A 323 -9.30 22.39 3.45
N ARG A 324 -8.33 23.02 4.14
CA ARG A 324 -6.90 22.94 3.79
C ARG A 324 -6.37 21.50 3.82
N PRO A 325 -6.69 20.66 4.82
CA PRO A 325 -6.35 19.23 4.79
C PRO A 325 -6.93 18.50 3.57
N LEU A 326 -8.19 18.76 3.21
CA LEU A 326 -8.83 18.14 2.06
C LEU A 326 -8.21 18.59 0.74
N MET A 327 -7.86 19.87 0.62
CA MET A 327 -7.09 20.37 -0.52
C MET A 327 -5.74 19.65 -0.58
N ALA A 328 -4.94 19.68 0.47
CA ALA A 328 -3.63 19.01 0.47
C ALA A 328 -3.73 17.54 0.05
N TYR A 329 -4.71 16.79 0.56
CA TYR A 329 -4.96 15.40 0.18
C TYR A 329 -5.29 15.21 -1.30
N ASN A 330 -6.08 16.10 -1.90
CA ASN A 330 -6.54 15.99 -3.28
C ASN A 330 -5.61 16.66 -4.31
N PHE A 331 -4.63 17.45 -3.88
CA PHE A 331 -3.75 18.19 -4.78
C PHE A 331 -2.99 17.31 -5.80
N PRO A 332 -2.42 16.13 -5.45
CA PRO A 332 -1.71 15.30 -6.42
C PRO A 332 -2.63 14.78 -7.52
N ALA A 333 -3.87 14.46 -7.18
CA ALA A 333 -4.88 14.04 -8.16
C ALA A 333 -5.20 15.18 -9.14
N LEU A 334 -5.37 16.40 -8.64
CA LEU A 334 -5.54 17.59 -9.48
C LEU A 334 -4.36 17.78 -10.44
N LEU A 335 -3.13 17.72 -9.92
CA LEU A 335 -1.93 17.85 -10.75
C LEU A 335 -1.82 16.72 -11.79
N TYR A 336 -2.20 15.50 -11.41
CA TYR A 336 -2.18 14.33 -12.28
C TYR A 336 -3.19 14.40 -13.43
N ILE A 337 -4.37 15.00 -13.22
CA ILE A 337 -5.34 15.21 -14.31
C ILE A 337 -4.93 16.33 -15.26
N ILE A 338 -4.19 17.33 -14.78
CA ILE A 338 -3.66 18.44 -15.59
C ILE A 338 -2.41 18.01 -16.35
N GLY A 339 -1.60 17.13 -15.75
CA GLY A 339 -0.41 16.55 -16.35
C GLY A 339 0.89 17.34 -16.11
N SER A 340 0.82 18.61 -15.69
CA SER A 340 2.00 19.43 -15.39
C SER A 340 1.67 20.58 -14.45
N MET A 341 2.66 20.98 -13.64
CA MET A 341 2.58 22.17 -12.78
C MET A 341 2.52 23.44 -13.63
N ASN A 342 1.65 24.37 -13.25
CA ASN A 342 1.54 25.72 -13.81
C ASN A 342 1.58 26.77 -12.68
N ASP A 343 1.59 28.07 -13.01
CA ASP A 343 1.70 29.15 -12.01
C ASP A 343 0.57 29.16 -10.98
N GLN A 344 -0.66 28.85 -11.41
CA GLN A 344 -1.82 28.84 -10.53
C GLN A 344 -1.74 27.70 -9.51
N LEU A 345 -1.39 26.50 -9.96
CA LEU A 345 -1.21 25.33 -9.10
C LEU A 345 -0.04 25.50 -8.16
N LEU A 346 1.06 26.08 -8.64
CA LEU A 346 2.24 26.37 -7.84
C LEU A 346 1.87 27.30 -6.68
N ARG A 347 1.10 28.38 -6.94
CA ARG A 347 0.62 29.28 -5.88
C ARG A 347 -0.13 28.53 -4.78
N ILE A 348 -1.09 27.68 -5.17
CA ILE A 348 -1.88 26.89 -4.21
C ILE A 348 -0.99 25.91 -3.45
N PHE A 349 -0.05 25.27 -4.14
CA PHE A 349 0.89 24.34 -3.52
C PHE A 349 1.77 25.03 -2.48
N THR A 350 2.29 26.23 -2.79
CA THR A 350 3.07 27.05 -1.84
C THR A 350 2.26 27.37 -0.60
N ILE A 351 1.00 27.84 -0.75
CA ILE A 351 0.11 28.14 0.37
C ILE A 351 -0.09 26.92 1.27
N LEU A 352 -0.31 25.73 0.67
CA LEU A 352 -0.51 24.50 1.44
C LEU A 352 0.78 24.00 2.11
N ALA A 353 1.94 24.23 1.49
CA ALA A 353 3.24 23.87 2.07
C ALA A 353 3.63 24.78 3.25
N GLU A 354 3.23 26.05 3.21
CA GLU A 354 3.47 27.06 4.26
C GLU A 354 2.37 27.08 5.35
N GLU A 355 1.35 26.23 5.23
CA GLU A 355 0.21 26.20 6.16
C GLU A 355 0.68 25.91 7.59
N SER A 356 0.08 26.57 8.57
CA SER A 356 0.39 26.49 10.00
C SER A 356 0.11 25.10 10.61
N LYS A 357 -0.91 24.41 10.10
CA LYS A 357 -1.33 23.08 10.59
C LYS A 357 -0.36 21.99 10.16
N TRP A 358 0.07 21.19 11.13
CA TRP A 358 1.04 20.13 10.86
C TRP A 358 0.47 19.08 9.91
N GLU A 359 -0.83 18.77 10.01
CA GLU A 359 -1.51 17.76 9.20
C GLU A 359 -1.42 18.07 7.71
N VAL A 360 -1.58 19.35 7.35
CA VAL A 360 -1.51 19.84 5.97
C VAL A 360 -0.09 19.71 5.44
N ARG A 361 0.91 20.22 6.18
CA ARG A 361 2.32 20.10 5.78
C ARG A 361 2.78 18.65 5.69
N LYS A 362 2.37 17.77 6.61
CA LYS A 362 2.64 16.33 6.53
C LYS A 362 2.02 15.73 5.28
N CYS A 363 0.78 16.09 4.95
CA CYS A 363 0.12 15.60 3.74
C CYS A 363 0.90 16.02 2.50
N ILE A 364 1.28 17.30 2.39
CA ILE A 364 2.11 17.83 1.31
C ILE A 364 3.48 17.11 1.22
N ALA A 365 4.17 16.93 2.35
CA ALA A 365 5.46 16.26 2.39
C ALA A 365 5.40 14.80 1.94
N LYS A 366 4.34 14.06 2.32
CA LYS A 366 4.16 12.65 1.95
C LYS A 366 4.00 12.40 0.44
N GLN A 367 3.60 13.42 -0.31
CA GLN A 367 3.24 13.31 -1.72
C GLN A 367 4.13 14.18 -2.63
N ILE A 368 5.13 14.86 -2.06
CA ILE A 368 5.93 15.84 -2.81
C ILE A 368 6.75 15.17 -3.92
N GLY A 369 7.22 13.94 -3.71
CA GLY A 369 7.94 13.18 -4.73
C GLY A 369 7.11 12.98 -6.01
N ASP A 370 5.82 12.68 -5.88
CA ASP A 370 4.91 12.53 -7.02
C ASP A 370 4.61 13.88 -7.68
N ILE A 371 4.51 14.95 -6.89
CA ILE A 371 4.34 16.32 -7.40
C ILE A 371 5.58 16.76 -8.20
N CYS A 372 6.78 16.46 -7.71
CA CYS A 372 8.02 16.78 -8.40
C CYS A 372 8.12 16.10 -9.77
N LYS A 373 7.59 14.88 -9.95
CA LYS A 373 7.56 14.20 -11.26
C LYS A 373 6.80 15.00 -12.33
N LEU A 374 5.85 15.83 -11.92
CA LEU A 374 5.00 16.65 -12.78
C LEU A 374 5.38 18.14 -12.67
N SER A 375 6.63 18.45 -12.35
CA SER A 375 7.15 19.80 -12.15
C SER A 375 7.02 20.72 -13.37
N GLY A 376 6.96 20.16 -14.59
CA GLY A 376 6.94 20.96 -15.81
C GLY A 376 8.19 21.85 -15.90
N ASN A 377 7.98 23.16 -16.05
CA ASN A 377 9.06 24.16 -16.04
C ASN A 377 9.30 24.80 -14.65
N LYS A 378 8.70 24.25 -13.58
CA LYS A 378 8.72 24.79 -12.21
C LYS A 378 9.66 24.07 -11.26
N GLU A 379 10.70 23.43 -11.81
CA GLU A 379 11.68 22.66 -11.02
C GLU A 379 12.34 23.51 -9.93
N GLY A 380 12.71 24.76 -10.26
CA GLY A 380 13.39 25.67 -9.34
C GLY A 380 12.53 26.14 -8.18
N GLU A 381 11.29 26.56 -8.46
CA GLU A 381 10.33 27.01 -7.45
C GLU A 381 9.90 25.85 -6.54
N LEU A 382 9.65 24.66 -7.11
CA LEU A 382 9.35 23.48 -6.31
C LEU A 382 10.52 23.09 -5.40
N PHE A 383 11.75 23.25 -5.87
CA PHE A 383 12.92 22.99 -5.03
C PHE A 383 13.03 23.97 -3.85
N GLN A 384 12.61 25.24 -4.01
CA GLN A 384 12.54 26.17 -2.89
C GLN A 384 11.54 25.72 -1.82
N ILE A 385 10.38 25.21 -2.24
CA ILE A 385 9.37 24.65 -1.33
C ILE A 385 9.92 23.41 -0.60
N VAL A 386 10.59 22.50 -1.33
CA VAL A 386 11.26 21.34 -0.70
C VAL A 386 12.28 21.80 0.35
N ASN A 387 13.10 22.82 0.06
CA ASN A 387 14.07 23.31 1.04
C ASN A 387 13.40 23.88 2.30
N SER A 388 12.32 24.66 2.15
CA SER A 388 11.55 25.16 3.28
C SER A 388 10.98 24.02 4.14
N LEU A 389 10.48 22.96 3.51
CA LEU A 389 9.98 21.77 4.21
C LEU A 389 11.10 20.97 4.90
N LEU A 390 12.31 20.94 4.35
CA LEU A 390 13.47 20.29 4.98
C LEU A 390 13.92 21.00 6.26
N GLU A 391 13.68 22.31 6.37
CA GLU A 391 13.97 23.10 7.57
C GLU A 391 12.93 22.88 8.69
N CYS A 392 11.77 22.31 8.37
CA CYS A 392 10.73 22.02 9.36
C CYS A 392 11.06 20.76 10.18
N GLU A 393 11.00 20.89 11.50
CA GLU A 393 11.12 19.75 12.41
C GLU A 393 10.08 18.66 12.10
N ASN A 394 10.48 17.38 12.20
CA ASN A 394 9.68 16.19 11.92
C ASN A 394 9.28 15.98 10.44
N ILE A 395 9.37 16.98 9.56
CA ILE A 395 9.06 16.84 8.13
C ILE A 395 10.22 16.18 7.38
N ASN A 396 11.46 16.50 7.73
CA ASN A 396 12.63 15.90 7.11
C ASN A 396 12.56 14.36 7.09
N GLU A 397 12.12 13.74 8.19
CA GLU A 397 11.97 12.27 8.26
C GLU A 397 10.95 11.70 7.28
N ILE A 398 9.90 12.47 6.97
CA ILE A 398 8.88 12.12 5.96
C ILE A 398 9.41 12.31 4.54
N LEU A 399 10.32 13.26 4.34
CA LEU A 399 10.89 13.52 3.03
C LEU A 399 12.00 12.52 2.68
N LEU A 400 12.71 11.97 3.66
CA LEU A 400 13.88 11.12 3.46
C LEU A 400 13.63 9.99 2.45
N ASP A 401 12.49 9.29 2.54
CA ASP A 401 12.15 8.18 1.63
C ASP A 401 11.77 8.61 0.20
N GLN A 402 11.77 9.91 -0.08
CA GLN A 402 11.47 10.51 -1.38
C GLN A 402 12.65 11.29 -1.97
N PHE A 403 13.82 11.34 -1.32
CA PHE A 403 14.94 12.17 -1.77
C PHE A 403 15.41 11.83 -3.18
N PHE A 404 15.49 10.55 -3.52
CA PHE A 404 15.93 10.07 -4.82
C PHE A 404 14.99 10.57 -5.91
N ILE A 405 13.68 10.43 -5.69
CA ILE A 405 12.72 10.85 -6.69
C ILE A 405 12.69 12.37 -6.84
N ILE A 406 12.79 13.11 -5.74
CA ILE A 406 12.90 14.58 -5.76
C ILE A 406 14.17 15.01 -6.50
N ALA A 407 15.33 14.42 -6.17
CA ALA A 407 16.61 14.72 -6.81
C ALA A 407 16.57 14.47 -8.33
N LYS A 408 15.98 13.35 -8.73
CA LYS A 408 15.84 12.97 -10.14
C LYS A 408 14.90 13.92 -10.89
N SER A 409 13.78 14.28 -10.26
CA SER A 409 12.76 15.13 -10.87
C SER A 409 13.12 16.61 -10.94
N LEU A 410 13.80 17.13 -9.91
CA LEU A 410 14.16 18.56 -9.81
C LEU A 410 15.61 18.85 -10.18
N LYS A 411 16.39 17.82 -10.55
CA LYS A 411 17.82 17.93 -10.88
C LYS A 411 18.68 18.50 -9.73
N THR A 412 18.30 18.24 -8.48
CA THR A 412 18.91 18.82 -7.26
C THR A 412 19.73 17.81 -6.46
N HIS A 413 20.22 16.78 -7.14
CA HIS A 413 20.94 15.65 -6.55
C HIS A 413 22.11 16.05 -5.64
N GLU A 414 22.95 17.03 -5.98
CA GLU A 414 24.10 17.42 -5.15
C GLU A 414 23.70 17.80 -3.71
N LYS A 415 22.70 18.68 -3.55
CA LYS A 415 22.26 19.17 -2.22
C LYS A 415 21.61 18.08 -1.39
N LEU A 416 20.75 17.26 -1.99
CA LEU A 416 20.09 16.17 -1.27
C LEU A 416 21.07 15.06 -0.91
N LEU A 417 22.08 14.83 -1.75
CA LEU A 417 23.17 13.90 -1.49
C LEU A 417 23.99 14.34 -0.27
N GLU A 418 24.32 15.63 -0.16
CA GLU A 418 25.02 16.17 1.01
C GLU A 418 24.26 15.91 2.32
N ILE A 419 22.93 16.08 2.31
CA ILE A 419 22.07 15.80 3.46
C ILE A 419 22.09 14.31 3.80
N LEU A 420 21.93 13.41 2.83
CA LEU A 420 21.97 11.97 3.06
C LEU A 420 23.32 11.51 3.63
N VAL A 421 24.43 12.03 3.11
CA VAL A 421 25.78 11.71 3.62
C VAL A 421 25.94 12.22 5.05
N LYS A 422 25.40 13.41 5.37
CA LYS A 422 25.39 13.94 6.73
C LYS A 422 24.59 13.02 7.66
N GLU A 423 23.37 12.66 7.30
CA GLU A 423 22.51 11.76 8.08
C GLU A 423 23.15 10.37 8.28
N LEU A 424 23.84 9.84 7.27
CA LEU A 424 24.56 8.57 7.38
C LEU A 424 25.69 8.63 8.42
N CYS A 425 26.37 9.78 8.54
CA CYS A 425 27.53 9.94 9.42
C CYS A 425 27.15 10.33 10.86
N VAL A 426 25.90 10.72 11.11
CA VAL A 426 25.41 10.95 12.47
C VAL A 426 25.15 9.59 13.12
N ASN A 427 25.73 9.35 14.29
CA ASN A 427 25.43 8.16 15.08
C ASN A 427 23.96 8.18 15.51
N ASN A 428 23.13 7.48 14.75
CA ASN A 428 21.69 7.40 14.97
C ASN A 428 21.34 6.01 15.51
N SER A 429 20.71 5.97 16.69
CA SER A 429 20.20 4.74 17.29
C SER A 429 18.97 4.19 16.56
N ASN A 430 18.30 5.02 15.74
CA ASN A 430 17.14 4.61 14.95
C ASN A 430 17.56 3.86 13.68
N TRP A 431 17.67 2.54 13.79
CA TRP A 431 18.03 1.67 12.68
C TRP A 431 17.06 1.76 11.49
N ARG A 432 15.77 2.07 11.71
CA ARG A 432 14.78 2.20 10.62
C ARG A 432 15.10 3.39 9.74
N LYS A 433 15.42 4.54 10.35
CA LYS A 433 15.86 5.74 9.63
C LYS A 433 17.16 5.47 8.87
N MET A 434 18.12 4.79 9.48
CA MET A 434 19.38 4.41 8.81
C MET A 434 19.17 3.55 7.57
N VAL A 435 18.24 2.58 7.62
CA VAL A 435 17.87 1.78 6.45
C VAL A 435 17.34 2.65 5.32
N VAL A 436 16.48 3.64 5.61
CA VAL A 436 15.96 4.57 4.60
C VAL A 436 17.10 5.38 3.97
N VAL A 437 17.98 5.98 4.79
CA VAL A 437 19.13 6.76 4.31
C VAL A 437 20.03 5.93 3.39
N ILE A 438 20.35 4.69 3.77
CA ILE A 438 21.23 3.82 2.96
C ILE A 438 20.55 3.41 1.66
N LYS A 439 19.24 3.10 1.67
CA LYS A 439 18.48 2.79 0.44
C LYS A 439 18.48 3.97 -0.53
N GLU A 440 18.29 5.18 -0.03
CA GLU A 440 18.30 6.37 -0.86
C GLU A 440 19.70 6.63 -1.42
N LEU A 441 20.75 6.55 -0.59
CA LEU A 441 22.14 6.63 -1.09
C LEU A 441 22.45 5.59 -2.16
N LEU A 442 21.94 4.35 -2.01
CA LEU A 442 22.05 3.32 -3.03
C LEU A 442 21.38 3.74 -4.34
N ASN A 443 20.15 4.25 -4.29
CA ASN A 443 19.45 4.76 -5.47
C ASN A 443 20.21 5.93 -6.14
N PHE A 444 20.80 6.83 -5.35
CA PHE A 444 21.65 7.91 -5.84
C PHE A 444 22.90 7.37 -6.52
N CYS A 445 23.68 6.49 -5.87
CA CYS A 445 24.88 5.91 -6.45
C CYS A 445 24.58 5.10 -7.71
N LEU A 446 23.39 4.49 -7.83
CA LEU A 446 22.95 3.78 -9.03
C LEU A 446 22.68 4.71 -10.21
N THR A 447 22.25 5.96 -9.96
CA THR A 447 21.70 6.86 -10.99
C THR A 447 22.58 8.07 -11.32
N PHE A 448 23.23 8.66 -10.31
CA PHE A 448 24.04 9.87 -10.42
C PHE A 448 25.53 9.57 -10.22
N ASP A 449 26.39 10.47 -10.70
CA ASP A 449 27.81 10.42 -10.35
C ASP A 449 28.00 10.88 -8.89
N CYS A 450 28.42 9.94 -8.05
CA CYS A 450 28.64 10.15 -6.61
C CYS A 450 30.13 9.97 -6.23
N SER A 451 31.04 10.07 -7.20
CA SER A 451 32.46 9.74 -7.03
C SER A 451 33.15 10.53 -5.89
N ASN A 452 32.70 11.76 -5.63
CA ASN A 452 33.22 12.64 -4.59
C ASN A 452 32.94 12.17 -3.15
N ILE A 453 31.91 11.36 -2.93
CA ILE A 453 31.51 10.89 -1.58
C ILE A 453 31.87 9.43 -1.31
N HIS A 454 32.26 8.68 -2.35
CA HIS A 454 32.47 7.24 -2.29
C HIS A 454 33.40 6.81 -1.15
N GLU A 455 34.54 7.48 -0.95
CA GLU A 455 35.48 7.14 0.11
C GLU A 455 34.86 7.30 1.51
N LYS A 456 34.25 8.46 1.77
CA LYS A 456 33.63 8.77 3.06
C LYS A 456 32.50 7.80 3.39
N VAL A 457 31.61 7.56 2.42
CA VAL A 457 30.47 6.64 2.59
C VAL A 457 30.96 5.21 2.76
N ALA A 458 31.92 4.75 1.94
CA ALA A 458 32.46 3.39 2.02
C ALA A 458 33.01 3.07 3.42
N LEU A 459 33.77 4.00 4.02
CA LEU A 459 34.30 3.81 5.37
C LEU A 459 33.19 3.70 6.43
N GLN A 460 32.17 4.57 6.35
CA GLN A 460 31.07 4.55 7.31
C GLN A 460 30.23 3.27 7.20
N VAL A 461 29.87 2.85 5.98
CA VAL A 461 29.07 1.63 5.80
C VAL A 461 29.87 0.37 6.12
N LEU A 462 31.19 0.39 5.96
CA LEU A 462 32.07 -0.70 6.38
C LEU A 462 31.98 -0.91 7.90
N GLU A 463 31.96 0.16 8.70
CA GLU A 463 31.74 0.06 10.14
C GLU A 463 30.34 -0.46 10.47
N TYR A 464 29.31 0.00 9.77
CA TYR A 464 27.95 -0.50 9.98
C TYR A 464 27.79 -1.99 9.68
N ILE A 465 28.48 -2.52 8.68
CA ILE A 465 28.51 -3.96 8.40
C ILE A 465 29.04 -4.76 9.61
N LYS A 466 29.96 -4.19 10.39
CA LYS A 466 30.59 -4.86 11.54
C LYS A 466 29.71 -4.86 12.80
N ILE A 467 29.08 -3.73 13.12
CA ILE A 467 28.49 -3.50 14.44
C ILE A 467 26.98 -3.16 14.45
N ALA A 468 26.38 -2.83 13.30
CA ALA A 468 24.99 -2.37 13.28
C ALA A 468 23.98 -3.53 13.36
N SER A 469 22.69 -3.18 13.45
CA SER A 469 21.60 -4.17 13.36
C SER A 469 21.56 -4.86 11.98
N LYS A 470 21.00 -6.08 11.92
CA LYS A 470 20.98 -6.89 10.70
C LYS A 470 20.41 -6.17 9.46
N PRO A 471 19.29 -5.44 9.51
CA PRO A 471 18.79 -4.70 8.35
C PRO A 471 19.77 -3.65 7.85
N VAL A 472 20.44 -2.93 8.76
CA VAL A 472 21.45 -1.93 8.41
C VAL A 472 22.65 -2.60 7.76
N GLN A 473 23.14 -3.72 8.32
CA GLN A 473 24.26 -4.49 7.73
C GLN A 473 23.98 -4.89 6.28
N ILE A 474 22.79 -5.44 5.99
CA ILE A 474 22.40 -5.89 4.65
C ILE A 474 22.42 -4.73 3.64
N TYR A 475 21.80 -3.60 3.98
CA TYR A 475 21.76 -2.46 3.06
C TYR A 475 23.12 -1.76 2.95
N SER A 476 23.90 -1.70 4.03
CA SER A 476 25.28 -1.20 4.01
C SER A 476 26.17 -2.06 3.11
N ALA A 477 26.03 -3.40 3.16
CA ALA A 477 26.71 -4.32 2.26
C ALA A 477 26.39 -4.05 0.79
N LYS A 478 25.10 -3.85 0.46
CA LYS A 478 24.66 -3.49 -0.90
C LYS A 478 25.24 -2.17 -1.38
N LEU A 479 25.17 -1.13 -0.56
CA LEU A 479 25.75 0.18 -0.89
C LEU A 479 27.27 0.10 -1.05
N LEU A 480 27.96 -0.63 -0.18
CA LEU A 480 29.40 -0.82 -0.28
C LEU A 480 29.78 -1.55 -1.57
N ALA A 481 29.08 -2.63 -1.92
CA ALA A 481 29.33 -3.37 -3.15
C ALA A 481 29.22 -2.48 -4.40
N GLU A 482 28.15 -1.67 -4.49
CA GLU A 482 27.98 -0.71 -5.59
C GLU A 482 29.08 0.34 -5.64
N ILE A 483 29.43 0.94 -4.49
CA ILE A 483 30.50 1.94 -4.42
C ILE A 483 31.83 1.34 -4.86
N LEU A 484 32.18 0.14 -4.39
CA LEU A 484 33.45 -0.52 -4.73
C LEU A 484 33.51 -0.95 -6.20
N TYR A 485 32.38 -1.38 -6.74
CA TYR A 485 32.31 -1.70 -8.16
C TYR A 485 32.48 -0.44 -9.03
N LYS A 486 31.99 0.72 -8.59
CA LYS A 486 32.11 1.98 -9.34
C LYS A 486 33.40 2.78 -9.07
N ASN A 487 34.03 2.63 -7.90
CA ASN A 487 35.20 3.41 -7.48
C ASN A 487 36.53 2.69 -7.77
N LEU A 488 37.00 2.86 -9.01
CA LEU A 488 38.08 2.08 -9.64
C LEU A 488 39.47 2.37 -9.09
N SER A 489 39.82 3.65 -8.91
CA SER A 489 41.19 4.08 -8.60
C SER A 489 41.76 3.56 -7.26
N ARG A 490 40.90 3.07 -6.35
CA ARG A 490 41.30 2.51 -5.04
C ARG A 490 40.71 1.13 -4.76
N ARG A 491 40.19 0.43 -5.78
CA ARG A 491 39.48 -0.84 -5.63
C ARG A 491 40.29 -1.90 -4.88
N GLU A 492 41.56 -2.09 -5.26
CA GLU A 492 42.47 -3.05 -4.62
C GLU A 492 42.75 -2.72 -3.14
N GLU A 493 42.89 -1.43 -2.80
CA GLU A 493 43.08 -1.01 -1.40
C GLU A 493 41.84 -1.35 -0.55
N PHE A 494 40.65 -1.07 -1.09
CA PHE A 494 39.40 -1.38 -0.41
C PHE A 494 39.11 -2.88 -0.35
N PHE A 495 39.52 -3.68 -1.34
CA PHE A 495 39.41 -5.13 -1.28
C PHE A 495 40.17 -5.68 -0.07
N GLY A 496 41.39 -5.20 0.18
CA GLY A 496 42.15 -5.56 1.37
C GLY A 496 41.37 -5.26 2.67
N ARG A 497 40.72 -4.09 2.77
CA ARG A 497 39.91 -3.71 3.93
C ARG A 497 38.62 -4.53 4.07
N VAL A 498 37.98 -4.87 2.95
CA VAL A 498 36.78 -5.72 2.92
C VAL A 498 37.11 -7.15 3.31
N LEU A 499 38.25 -7.69 2.88
CA LEU A 499 38.69 -9.03 3.28
C LEU A 499 38.91 -9.13 4.79
N GLN A 500 39.26 -8.02 5.47
CA GLN A 500 39.31 -7.99 6.94
C GLN A 500 37.92 -8.15 7.60
N LEU A 501 36.81 -7.92 6.87
CA LEU A 501 35.47 -8.26 7.36
C LEU A 501 35.31 -9.76 7.57
N ALA A 502 36.17 -10.63 7.04
CA ALA A 502 36.14 -12.06 7.37
C ALA A 502 36.24 -12.30 8.89
N ASN A 503 36.80 -11.36 9.66
CA ASN A 503 36.75 -11.40 11.14
C ASN A 503 35.32 -11.11 11.69
N HIS A 504 34.54 -10.31 10.97
CA HIS A 504 33.12 -10.03 11.18
C HIS A 504 32.26 -10.89 10.24
N ARG A 505 32.41 -12.21 10.37
CA ARG A 505 31.96 -13.26 9.44
C ARG A 505 30.58 -13.08 8.83
N ILE A 506 29.54 -12.78 9.63
CA ILE A 506 28.18 -12.56 9.12
C ILE A 506 28.12 -11.33 8.20
N GLY A 507 28.78 -10.23 8.58
CA GLY A 507 28.85 -9.02 7.76
C GLY A 507 29.61 -9.25 6.45
N PHE A 508 30.64 -10.11 6.46
CA PHE A 508 31.33 -10.52 5.24
C PHE A 508 30.44 -11.37 4.33
N ILE A 509 29.67 -12.31 4.88
CA ILE A 509 28.69 -13.08 4.11
C ILE A 509 27.68 -12.15 3.44
N GLU A 510 27.12 -11.17 4.17
CA GLU A 510 26.20 -10.18 3.59
C GLU A 510 26.85 -9.34 2.48
N PHE A 511 28.10 -8.90 2.68
CA PHE A 511 28.85 -8.20 1.65
C PHE A 511 29.07 -9.08 0.42
N CYS A 512 29.47 -10.34 0.60
CA CYS A 512 29.66 -11.28 -0.50
C CYS A 512 28.36 -11.51 -1.28
N THR A 513 27.21 -11.62 -0.58
CA THR A 513 25.90 -11.77 -1.22
C THR A 513 25.57 -10.55 -2.07
N ALA A 514 25.86 -9.35 -1.57
CA ALA A 514 25.67 -8.14 -2.36
C ALA A 514 26.63 -8.10 -3.57
N MET A 515 27.92 -8.31 -3.34
CA MET A 515 28.97 -8.17 -4.34
C MET A 515 28.80 -9.17 -5.50
N SER A 516 28.36 -10.40 -5.23
CA SER A 516 28.11 -11.42 -6.25
C SER A 516 27.05 -11.00 -7.27
N THR A 517 26.11 -10.13 -6.88
CA THR A 517 25.09 -9.60 -7.80
C THR A 517 25.62 -8.46 -8.68
N VAL A 518 26.65 -7.75 -8.23
CA VAL A 518 27.15 -6.52 -8.86
C VAL A 518 28.28 -6.81 -9.83
N CYS A 519 29.33 -7.53 -9.41
CA CYS A 519 30.48 -7.83 -10.27
C CYS A 519 30.27 -9.10 -11.11
N SER A 520 31.22 -9.36 -12.02
CA SER A 520 31.30 -10.63 -12.74
C SER A 520 31.61 -11.78 -11.80
N HIS A 521 31.21 -12.99 -12.20
CA HIS A 521 31.51 -14.23 -11.48
C HIS A 521 33.02 -14.45 -11.40
N ARG A 522 33.74 -14.10 -12.46
CA ARG A 522 35.21 -14.23 -12.51
C ARG A 522 35.88 -13.35 -11.47
N LEU A 523 35.46 -12.09 -11.35
CA LEU A 523 36.00 -11.17 -10.35
C LEU A 523 35.63 -11.64 -8.94
N PHE A 524 34.38 -12.03 -8.73
CA PHE A 524 33.89 -12.51 -7.44
C PHE A 524 34.67 -13.74 -6.96
N CYS A 525 34.76 -14.76 -7.81
CA CYS A 525 35.44 -16.02 -7.52
C CYS A 525 36.93 -15.82 -7.24
N ARG A 526 37.57 -14.90 -7.96
CA ARG A 526 39.00 -14.62 -7.76
C ARG A 526 39.30 -13.96 -6.42
N HIS A 527 38.49 -12.98 -6.00
CA HIS A 527 38.85 -12.10 -4.89
C HIS A 527 38.14 -12.44 -3.58
N PHE A 528 36.88 -12.90 -3.61
CA PHE A 528 36.05 -13.03 -2.39
C PHE A 528 35.74 -14.48 -2.04
N MET A 529 35.53 -15.34 -3.04
CA MET A 529 35.18 -16.75 -2.81
C MET A 529 36.15 -17.52 -1.90
N PRO A 530 37.49 -17.35 -2.00
CA PRO A 530 38.42 -18.10 -1.17
C PRO A 530 38.24 -17.84 0.33
N SER A 531 37.89 -16.61 0.72
CA SER A 531 37.62 -16.28 2.13
C SER A 531 36.20 -16.66 2.54
N LEU A 532 35.25 -16.64 1.60
CA LEU A 532 33.84 -16.95 1.85
C LEU A 532 33.62 -18.44 2.13
N ILE A 533 34.24 -19.32 1.33
CA ILE A 533 33.99 -20.77 1.42
C ILE A 533 34.44 -21.36 2.75
N VAL A 534 35.47 -20.77 3.38
CA VAL A 534 35.93 -21.17 4.72
C VAL A 534 34.83 -21.02 5.78
N LEU A 535 33.85 -20.13 5.56
CA LEU A 535 32.74 -19.88 6.49
C LEU A 535 31.60 -20.89 6.40
N CYS A 536 31.60 -21.80 5.41
CA CYS A 536 30.55 -22.81 5.26
C CYS A 536 30.53 -23.85 6.40
N LYS A 537 31.65 -24.07 7.07
CA LYS A 537 31.77 -25.00 8.20
C LYS A 537 32.21 -24.27 9.47
N ASP A 538 31.80 -23.00 9.59
CA ASP A 538 32.17 -22.18 10.72
C ASP A 538 31.68 -22.79 12.05
N PRO A 539 32.52 -22.83 13.10
CA PRO A 539 32.14 -23.40 14.39
C PRO A 539 30.96 -22.67 15.06
N ILE A 540 30.71 -21.41 14.70
CA ILE A 540 29.55 -20.65 15.18
C ILE A 540 28.37 -20.88 14.24
N LYS A 541 27.34 -21.57 14.74
CA LYS A 541 26.14 -21.93 13.98
C LYS A 541 25.48 -20.75 13.25
N ASN A 542 25.38 -19.58 13.88
CA ASN A 542 24.78 -18.40 13.24
C ASN A 542 25.52 -17.96 11.96
N VAL A 543 26.83 -18.21 11.87
CA VAL A 543 27.62 -17.95 10.65
C VAL A 543 27.29 -19.00 9.59
N ALA A 544 27.26 -20.28 9.95
CA ALA A 544 26.86 -21.35 9.05
C ALA A 544 25.41 -21.17 8.53
N TYR A 545 24.49 -20.72 9.39
CA TYR A 545 23.11 -20.39 9.03
C TYR A 545 23.04 -19.23 8.03
N ALA A 546 23.84 -18.19 8.24
CA ALA A 546 23.92 -17.06 7.30
C ALA A 546 24.45 -17.52 5.93
N PHE A 547 25.48 -18.37 5.91
CA PHE A 547 26.00 -18.94 4.67
C PHE A 547 24.94 -19.81 3.97
N ALA A 548 24.27 -20.70 4.71
CA ALA A 548 23.24 -21.59 4.18
C ALA A 548 22.06 -20.81 3.57
N THR A 549 21.66 -19.70 4.19
CA THR A 549 20.59 -18.82 3.70
C THR A 549 20.93 -18.22 2.32
N HIS A 550 22.20 -17.95 2.05
CA HIS A 550 22.70 -17.38 0.80
C HIS A 550 23.37 -18.41 -0.13
N TYR A 551 23.27 -19.70 0.18
CA TYR A 551 23.95 -20.77 -0.55
C TYR A 551 23.63 -20.73 -2.05
N VAL A 552 22.36 -20.53 -2.41
CA VAL A 552 21.93 -20.44 -3.82
C VAL A 552 22.58 -19.26 -4.53
N ASP A 553 22.63 -18.09 -3.89
CA ASP A 553 23.22 -16.88 -4.48
C ASP A 553 24.71 -17.09 -4.78
N PHE A 554 25.43 -17.71 -3.85
CA PHE A 554 26.85 -18.04 -4.03
C PHE A 554 27.07 -19.12 -5.08
N ARG A 555 26.21 -20.16 -5.10
CA ARG A 555 26.31 -21.26 -6.05
C ARG A 555 26.08 -20.81 -7.49
N LEU A 556 25.22 -19.81 -7.69
CA LEU A 556 24.96 -19.20 -8.99
C LEU A 556 26.10 -18.26 -9.44
N ALA A 557 26.80 -17.63 -8.48
CA ALA A 557 27.92 -16.74 -8.76
C ALA A 557 29.23 -17.44 -9.15
N ILE A 558 29.26 -18.79 -9.19
CA ILE A 558 30.41 -19.58 -9.66
C ILE A 558 30.51 -19.51 -11.19
N THR A 559 31.72 -19.36 -11.72
CA THR A 559 31.92 -19.36 -13.18
C THR A 559 31.51 -20.68 -13.82
N PHE A 560 31.13 -20.65 -15.09
CA PHE A 560 30.61 -21.85 -15.77
C PHE A 560 31.65 -22.97 -15.86
N ASP A 561 32.91 -22.61 -16.06
CA ASP A 561 34.07 -23.47 -16.27
C ASP A 561 34.66 -24.05 -14.98
N ASP A 562 34.35 -23.47 -13.81
CA ASP A 562 34.89 -23.92 -12.52
C ASP A 562 34.11 -25.12 -11.97
N SER A 563 34.37 -26.29 -12.56
CA SER A 563 33.74 -27.56 -12.14
C SER A 563 34.16 -28.01 -10.75
N GLU A 564 35.37 -27.65 -10.30
CA GLU A 564 35.90 -28.01 -8.98
C GLU A 564 35.12 -27.29 -7.88
N LEU A 565 34.98 -25.97 -7.98
CA LEU A 565 34.25 -25.17 -7.01
C LEU A 565 32.76 -25.53 -6.96
N LYS A 566 32.15 -25.87 -8.12
CA LYS A 566 30.77 -26.37 -8.16
C LYS A 566 30.61 -27.70 -7.40
N SER A 567 31.58 -28.60 -7.53
CA SER A 567 31.61 -29.87 -6.81
C SER A 567 31.81 -29.65 -5.31
N GLU A 568 32.65 -28.70 -4.93
CA GLU A 568 32.86 -28.31 -3.54
C GLU A 568 31.57 -27.77 -2.90
N PHE A 569 30.86 -26.85 -3.58
CA PHE A 569 29.56 -26.38 -3.11
C PHE A 569 28.53 -27.50 -2.99
N ARG A 570 28.50 -28.47 -3.94
CA ARG A 570 27.61 -29.63 -3.80
C ARG A 570 27.95 -30.45 -2.55
N SER A 571 29.24 -30.59 -2.24
CA SER A 571 29.71 -31.27 -1.03
C SER A 571 29.30 -30.52 0.24
N ILE A 572 29.30 -29.18 0.22
CA ILE A 572 28.80 -28.34 1.32
C ILE A 572 27.30 -28.55 1.53
N LEU A 573 26.51 -28.58 0.45
CA LEU A 573 25.06 -28.82 0.54
C LEU A 573 24.75 -30.20 1.12
N ASN A 574 25.42 -31.25 0.63
CA ASN A 574 25.26 -32.60 1.16
C ASN A 574 25.62 -32.64 2.65
N TYR A 575 26.73 -31.99 3.04
CA TYR A 575 27.10 -31.87 4.45
C TYR A 575 25.99 -31.21 5.30
N TYR A 576 25.33 -30.16 4.80
CA TYR A 576 24.21 -29.52 5.49
C TYR A 576 22.91 -30.34 5.51
N LEU A 577 22.73 -31.27 4.58
CA LEU A 577 21.58 -32.19 4.56
C LEU A 577 21.76 -33.37 5.53
N GLU A 578 23.01 -33.74 5.81
CA GLU A 578 23.37 -34.90 6.65
C GLU A 578 23.63 -34.53 8.13
N THR A 579 23.54 -33.26 8.50
CA THR A 579 23.73 -32.77 9.88
C THR A 579 22.47 -32.94 10.72
N ASP A 580 22.64 -33.11 12.03
CA ASP A 580 21.54 -33.15 13.02
C ASP A 580 20.86 -31.77 13.25
N ASP A 581 21.41 -30.70 12.67
CA ASP A 581 20.88 -29.35 12.77
C ASP A 581 19.67 -29.11 11.84
N LYS A 582 18.46 -29.11 12.44
CA LYS A 582 17.20 -28.93 11.72
C LYS A 582 17.14 -27.68 10.85
N PHE A 583 17.73 -26.55 11.27
CA PHE A 583 17.67 -25.32 10.51
C PHE A 583 18.51 -25.42 9.23
N LEU A 584 19.70 -26.01 9.33
CA LEU A 584 20.56 -26.23 8.17
C LEU A 584 19.94 -27.22 7.18
N VAL A 585 19.34 -28.32 7.68
CA VAL A 585 18.65 -29.30 6.83
C VAL A 585 17.50 -28.67 6.08
N GLN A 586 16.59 -27.96 6.79
CA GLN A 586 15.43 -27.32 6.15
C GLN A 586 15.84 -26.25 5.13
N THR A 587 16.81 -25.41 5.48
CA THR A 587 17.33 -24.35 4.59
C THR A 587 18.01 -24.94 3.35
N SER A 588 18.72 -26.06 3.52
CA SER A 588 19.41 -26.76 2.43
C SER A 588 18.46 -27.49 1.50
N LEU A 589 17.41 -28.13 2.03
CA LEU A 589 16.34 -28.71 1.21
C LEU A 589 15.66 -27.65 0.34
N ALA A 590 15.30 -26.50 0.92
CA ALA A 590 14.74 -25.39 0.17
C ALA A 590 15.71 -24.83 -0.89
N SER A 591 17.01 -24.83 -0.58
CA SER A 591 18.05 -24.39 -1.52
C SER A 591 18.24 -25.35 -2.69
N ASP A 592 18.18 -26.66 -2.45
CA ASP A 592 18.30 -27.70 -3.49
C ASP A 592 17.12 -27.61 -4.47
N GLU A 593 15.90 -27.53 -3.95
CA GLU A 593 14.68 -27.35 -4.76
C GLU A 593 14.72 -26.04 -5.58
N LYS A 594 15.22 -24.96 -4.97
CA LYS A 594 15.35 -23.66 -5.64
C LYS A 594 16.41 -23.68 -6.74
N LEU A 595 17.51 -24.40 -6.55
CA LEU A 595 18.56 -24.55 -7.57
C LEU A 595 18.04 -25.31 -8.79
N ASP A 596 17.31 -26.40 -8.60
CA ASP A 596 16.72 -27.18 -9.70
C ASP A 596 15.77 -26.33 -10.55
N LYS A 597 14.99 -25.46 -9.92
CA LYS A 597 14.10 -24.51 -10.61
C LYS A 597 14.89 -23.43 -11.36
N LEU A 598 15.87 -22.81 -10.71
CA LEU A 598 16.62 -21.68 -11.27
C LEU A 598 17.67 -22.09 -12.30
N TYR A 599 18.06 -23.35 -12.36
CA TYR A 599 19.07 -23.84 -13.31
C TYR A 599 18.68 -23.52 -14.77
N ASN A 600 17.39 -23.64 -15.11
CA ASN A 600 16.89 -23.36 -16.45
C ASN A 600 16.78 -21.85 -16.76
N ASP A 601 16.48 -21.03 -15.75
CA ASP A 601 16.38 -19.57 -15.90
C ASP A 601 17.76 -18.88 -15.93
N TYR A 602 18.77 -19.47 -15.27
CA TYR A 602 20.10 -18.88 -15.16
C TYR A 602 20.97 -19.11 -16.40
N TYR A 603 20.70 -20.16 -17.17
CA TYR A 603 21.37 -20.45 -18.44
C TYR A 603 20.59 -19.97 -19.67
N ASN A 604 19.65 -19.04 -19.48
CA ASN A 604 19.01 -18.38 -20.60
C ASN A 604 19.93 -17.30 -21.21
N SER A 605 19.67 -16.94 -22.47
CA SER A 605 20.46 -15.96 -23.22
C SER A 605 20.55 -14.59 -22.54
N THR A 606 19.58 -14.23 -21.70
CA THR A 606 19.53 -12.92 -21.03
C THR A 606 20.53 -12.82 -19.88
N ALA A 607 20.71 -13.89 -19.12
CA ALA A 607 21.70 -13.95 -18.04
C ALA A 607 23.13 -13.89 -18.59
N GLU A 608 23.40 -14.61 -19.68
CA GLU A 608 24.71 -14.60 -20.35
C GLU A 608 25.06 -13.21 -20.91
N ILE A 609 24.09 -12.49 -21.49
CA ILE A 609 24.29 -11.11 -21.96
C ILE A 609 24.68 -10.19 -20.79
N LYS A 610 24.00 -10.31 -19.64
CA LYS A 610 24.31 -9.50 -18.45
C LYS A 610 25.72 -9.79 -17.95
N GLU A 611 26.10 -11.06 -17.85
CA GLU A 611 27.43 -11.43 -17.38
C GLU A 611 28.53 -10.94 -18.34
N ASN A 612 28.33 -11.11 -19.65
CA ASN A 612 29.25 -10.57 -20.65
C ASN A 612 29.37 -9.04 -20.59
N SER A 613 28.29 -8.34 -20.26
CA SER A 613 28.33 -6.88 -20.08
C SER A 613 29.18 -6.47 -18.87
N LYS A 614 29.12 -7.22 -17.75
CA LYS A 614 29.95 -6.99 -16.57
C LYS A 614 31.43 -7.25 -16.88
N ILE A 615 31.74 -8.38 -17.52
CA ILE A 615 33.11 -8.73 -17.92
C ILE A 615 33.68 -7.67 -18.87
N LYS A 616 32.89 -7.21 -19.84
CA LYS A 616 33.28 -6.15 -20.77
C LYS A 616 33.58 -4.84 -20.01
N TYR A 617 32.66 -4.41 -19.15
CA TYR A 617 32.87 -3.21 -18.32
C TYR A 617 34.14 -3.33 -17.49
N GLU A 618 34.33 -4.42 -16.76
CA GLU A 618 35.53 -4.66 -15.95
C GLU A 618 36.82 -4.64 -16.78
N THR A 619 36.80 -5.23 -17.97
CA THR A 619 37.97 -5.24 -18.87
C THR A 619 38.30 -3.84 -19.39
N GLU A 620 37.28 -3.06 -19.77
CA GLU A 620 37.44 -1.66 -20.15
C GLU A 620 37.96 -0.81 -18.98
N MET A 621 37.54 -1.12 -17.76
CA MET A 621 38.00 -0.39 -16.57
C MET A 621 39.47 -0.70 -16.24
N ILE A 622 39.90 -1.96 -16.31
CA ILE A 622 41.31 -2.35 -16.13
C ILE A 622 42.22 -1.66 -17.16
N ALA A 623 41.74 -1.53 -18.41
CA ALA A 623 42.48 -0.82 -19.46
C ALA A 623 42.65 0.68 -19.16
N LYS A 624 41.64 1.34 -18.57
CA LYS A 624 41.72 2.74 -18.14
C LYS A 624 42.71 2.95 -17.00
N GLU A 625 42.70 2.09 -15.98
CA GLU A 625 43.67 2.12 -14.86
C GLU A 625 45.12 1.95 -15.33
N SER A 626 45.33 1.17 -16.38
CA SER A 626 46.65 0.94 -16.99
C SER A 626 47.18 2.16 -17.75
N SER A 627 46.31 3.12 -18.10
CA SER A 627 46.62 4.29 -18.92
C SER A 627 46.81 5.59 -18.12
N GLU A 628 46.41 5.62 -16.84
CA GLU A 628 46.65 6.77 -15.96
C GLU A 628 48.09 6.74 -15.39
N PRO A 629 48.90 7.82 -15.54
CA PRO A 629 50.26 7.82 -15.01
C PRO A 629 50.25 7.78 -13.49
N LYS A 630 50.79 6.68 -12.92
CA LYS A 630 51.06 6.51 -11.48
C LYS A 630 51.95 7.66 -10.99
N THR A 631 51.34 8.71 -10.45
CA THR A 631 52.09 9.82 -9.84
C THR A 631 52.56 9.34 -8.47
N GLN A 632 53.72 8.69 -8.41
CA GLN A 632 54.35 8.33 -7.13
C GLN A 632 54.78 9.60 -6.40
N ILE A 633 54.09 9.87 -5.29
CA ILE A 633 54.48 10.83 -4.27
C ILE A 633 55.72 10.29 -3.57
N LEU A 634 56.89 10.81 -3.93
CA LEU A 634 58.09 10.79 -3.10
C LEU A 634 58.45 12.24 -2.76
N LYS A 635 57.67 12.83 -1.84
CA LYS A 635 58.09 14.06 -1.15
C LYS A 635 59.12 13.67 -0.09
N GLN A 636 60.39 13.61 -0.50
CA GLN A 636 61.46 13.90 0.43
C GLN A 636 61.39 15.37 0.81
N THR A 637 61.17 15.62 2.09
CA THR A 637 61.29 16.90 2.77
C THR A 637 62.72 17.44 2.62
N LYS A 638 62.87 18.54 1.88
CA LYS A 638 63.99 19.49 2.04
C LYS A 638 63.45 20.93 2.10
N PRO A 639 64.05 21.80 2.93
CA PRO A 639 63.42 23.01 3.42
C PRO A 639 63.43 24.11 2.36
N ARG A 640 62.27 24.75 2.14
CA ARG A 640 62.19 25.95 1.29
C ARG A 640 62.57 27.19 2.11
N LYS A 641 63.70 27.78 1.72
CA LYS A 641 64.03 29.19 2.01
C LYS A 641 62.97 30.10 1.39
N SER A 642 62.63 31.13 2.14
CA SER A 642 61.80 32.27 1.78
C SER A 642 62.32 33.00 0.54
N THR A 643 61.44 33.46 -0.35
CA THR A 643 61.41 34.85 -0.86
C THR A 643 60.19 35.09 -1.75
N ILE A 644 59.30 35.97 -1.28
CA ILE A 644 58.83 37.21 -1.94
C ILE A 644 58.20 37.08 -3.35
N ALA A 645 56.92 37.44 -3.41
CA ALA A 645 56.18 37.77 -4.65
C ALA A 645 56.74 39.05 -5.32
N PRO A 646 56.41 39.32 -6.60
CA PRO A 646 55.28 40.23 -6.78
C PRO A 646 54.37 39.94 -7.98
N ARG A 647 53.16 40.51 -7.84
CA ARG A 647 52.13 40.75 -8.85
C ARG A 647 52.71 41.41 -10.11
N ASN A 648 52.10 41.13 -11.27
CA ASN A 648 51.73 42.18 -12.21
C ASN A 648 50.56 41.79 -13.13
N SER A 649 49.73 42.78 -13.37
CA SER A 649 48.51 42.87 -14.16
C SER A 649 48.78 43.37 -15.59
N SER A 650 47.99 42.92 -16.57
CA SER A 650 47.41 43.71 -17.69
C SER A 650 46.71 42.75 -18.67
N HIS A 651 45.39 42.86 -18.90
CA HIS A 651 44.71 43.70 -19.91
C HIS A 651 45.05 43.36 -21.39
N ASN A 652 44.14 42.57 -22.03
CA ASN A 652 43.54 42.58 -23.39
C ASN A 652 44.37 43.03 -24.63
N PRO A 653 44.05 42.64 -25.91
CA PRO A 653 42.71 42.30 -26.44
C PRO A 653 42.61 41.23 -27.58
N THR A 654 41.35 40.88 -27.87
CA THR A 654 40.72 40.32 -29.09
C THR A 654 41.55 39.99 -30.35
N LYS A 655 41.30 38.79 -30.91
CA LYS A 655 41.29 38.54 -32.36
C LYS A 655 40.05 37.75 -32.78
N ARG A 656 39.23 38.39 -33.62
CA ARG A 656 38.24 37.77 -34.50
C ARG A 656 38.96 36.85 -35.48
N HIS A 657 38.45 35.65 -35.72
CA HIS A 657 38.61 34.99 -37.01
C HIS A 657 37.30 34.38 -37.51
N SER A 658 37.09 34.69 -38.78
CA SER A 658 36.03 34.40 -39.74
C SER A 658 35.53 32.97 -39.81
N LEU A 659 34.20 32.86 -39.97
CA LEU A 659 33.46 31.75 -40.54
C LEU A 659 33.95 31.45 -41.97
N GLY A 660 34.24 30.19 -42.25
CA GLY A 660 34.55 29.67 -43.59
C GLY A 660 34.00 28.25 -43.75
N GLU A 661 32.97 28.15 -44.59
CA GLU A 661 32.60 27.02 -45.46
C GLU A 661 32.28 25.66 -44.80
N ILE A 662 30.97 25.46 -44.56
CA ILE A 662 30.36 24.15 -44.34
C ILE A 662 30.16 23.46 -45.71
N ASP A 663 30.71 22.26 -45.80
CA ASP A 663 30.64 21.34 -46.92
C ASP A 663 29.17 20.95 -47.23
N LYS A 664 28.67 21.37 -48.39
CA LYS A 664 27.28 21.18 -48.88
C LYS A 664 26.96 19.72 -49.29
N THR A 665 27.84 18.77 -49.01
CA THR A 665 27.67 17.37 -49.43
C THR A 665 27.01 16.46 -48.39
N GLU A 666 26.95 16.86 -47.11
CA GLU A 666 26.25 16.08 -46.07
C GLU A 666 24.75 16.40 -45.94
N LEU A 667 24.33 17.63 -46.21
CA LEU A 667 22.94 18.04 -46.06
C LEU A 667 22.00 17.37 -47.08
N ASN A 668 22.50 17.08 -48.28
CA ASN A 668 21.73 16.35 -49.31
C ASN A 668 21.57 14.85 -49.01
N LYS A 669 22.49 14.24 -48.23
CA LYS A 669 22.37 12.84 -47.80
C LYS A 669 21.35 12.64 -46.68
N VAL A 670 21.11 13.67 -45.87
CA VAL A 670 20.11 13.64 -44.79
C VAL A 670 18.69 13.81 -45.35
N ILE A 671 18.49 14.68 -46.35
CA ILE A 671 17.16 14.94 -46.93
C ILE A 671 16.64 13.72 -47.73
N GLN A 672 17.52 12.95 -48.37
CA GLN A 672 17.13 11.74 -49.12
C GLN A 672 16.74 10.57 -48.20
N LYS A 673 17.29 10.50 -46.98
CA LYS A 673 16.92 9.48 -45.97
C LYS A 673 15.56 9.75 -45.29
N VAL A 674 15.13 11.00 -45.22
CA VAL A 674 13.82 11.37 -44.63
C VAL A 674 12.67 11.12 -45.61
N SER A 675 12.91 11.23 -46.92
CA SER A 675 11.89 10.93 -47.95
C SER A 675 11.55 9.43 -48.06
N ASN A 676 12.52 8.54 -47.86
CA ASN A 676 12.29 7.09 -47.96
C ASN A 676 11.61 6.46 -46.73
N LYS A 677 11.63 7.12 -45.56
CA LYS A 677 10.92 6.63 -44.36
C LYS A 677 9.42 6.95 -44.34
N ARG A 678 8.92 7.85 -45.20
CA ARG A 678 7.48 8.19 -45.30
C ARG A 678 6.68 7.32 -46.28
N LYS A 679 7.31 6.35 -46.95
CA LYS A 679 6.62 5.40 -47.87
C LYS A 679 6.37 4.00 -47.29
N VAL A 680 6.73 3.73 -46.04
CA VAL A 680 6.56 2.40 -45.40
C VAL A 680 5.54 2.43 -44.23
N LEU A 681 4.87 3.56 -44.01
CA LEU A 681 3.72 3.66 -43.11
C LEU A 681 2.57 4.36 -43.85
N LYS A 682 1.94 3.60 -44.75
CA LYS A 682 0.56 3.75 -45.21
C LYS A 682 0.02 2.36 -45.51
#